data_AF-A0A166WZB6-F1
#
_entry.id   AF-A0A166WZB6-F1
#
_cell.length_a   1.000
_cell.length_b   1.000
_cell.length_c   1.000
_cell.angle_alpha   90.00
_cell.angle_beta   90.00
_cell.angle_gamma   90.00
#
_symmetry.space_group_name_H-M   'P 1'
#
loop_
_entity.id
_entity.type
_entity.pdbx_description
1 polymer ?
#
loop_
_entity_poly.entity_id
_entity_poly.type
_entity_poly.pdbx_seq_one_letter_code
_entity_poly.pdbx_strand_id
1 'polypeptide(L)'
;MNSQAGGPVGPTLLSAIQRFKSNDFLQSHANHLFSSSFSESANELQELLHATDQLSHSLNVHSSTSFSNPKLISMLRQEATISHTLHLSDQNIRQTVTALRTRSGASYGEDVPTDRSLVADWAISRLEACGNLVGMETFKEDLEREGRMTFVLGGKVLVIDIELSVDRTLLLGPPRITLNSLKTSYAVPNGAPADGSVTANTEGSASLDAILTSSVGSFLDEVQKETDLLDAMEAERLGKGLADQLRYLMMLDKVAANKEEEGGGMRWFVDVDELGANSEKFASSEADAIASALSLPSAPLDIYLNRSHGLPLPYLTSPSLSFLVHLTPLAYLTTLRAVPGISSVPPPNLNLPKLDVPLTHLRQFLTGHPPPKGATVATLTLEPCILSAYPLSLTGPYGAHTDRPTFSFAQPDDKRIFPQIHPQEQVVASAHETYAWTLDFTSSGKSPGVVISQSRMRQIERVLYPAASVDSMSDIGLISFGTGSRDRDWVDMLLAMPEVSQGASAPKKYTTLYRSPSSAHPPLRLRLTPPEEPGFLLEKARVKNMHEVWGVIEVVKEQCWINALLTSSEWTTANSAASQSQETPAADPVSEEVLEALLKGTHIPNEIPVELFFPSTSNSNFPSVSELGFDISDTVPTHNREPPKLTMTLPERPPLTGFTEVIVSYDQMKVNGVKVEVGGRMGMEGSGIDIEVLEEVCRRGGALGLAGRVWKGSDTMVI
;
A
#
# COMPACT_ATOMS: atom_id res chain seq x y z
N MET A 1 -17.80 32.45 52.29
CA MET A 1 -18.40 32.09 50.99
C MET A 1 -17.28 31.53 50.13
N ASN A 2 -17.09 30.21 50.17
CA ASN A 2 -16.16 29.48 49.28
C ASN A 2 -17.03 28.64 48.36
N SER A 3 -17.10 28.98 47.07
CA SER A 3 -17.69 28.11 46.06
C SER A 3 -16.65 27.04 45.71
N GLN A 4 -16.82 25.84 46.26
CA GLN A 4 -16.17 24.67 45.70
C GLN A 4 -16.76 24.43 44.32
N ALA A 5 -15.89 24.53 43.31
CA ALA A 5 -16.18 24.13 41.94
C ALA A 5 -16.64 22.67 41.92
N GLY A 6 -17.75 22.41 41.21
CA GLY A 6 -18.24 21.06 40.99
C GLY A 6 -17.16 20.20 40.33
N GLY A 7 -16.87 19.07 40.95
CA GLY A 7 -16.04 18.04 40.32
C GLY A 7 -16.68 17.54 39.01
N PRO A 8 -15.88 16.90 38.13
CA PRO A 8 -16.40 16.35 36.89
C PRO A 8 -17.53 15.35 37.20
N VAL A 9 -18.68 15.52 36.54
CA VAL A 9 -19.81 14.59 36.61
C VAL A 9 -19.31 13.21 36.16
N GLY A 10 -19.44 12.20 37.02
CA GLY A 10 -19.00 10.84 36.71
C GLY A 10 -19.73 10.25 35.49
N PRO A 11 -19.15 9.24 34.83
CA PRO A 11 -19.79 8.60 33.67
C PRO A 11 -21.13 7.96 34.07
N THR A 12 -22.20 8.37 33.40
CA THR A 12 -23.54 7.78 33.57
C THR A 12 -23.74 6.62 32.60
N LEU A 13 -24.62 5.66 32.91
CA LEU A 13 -24.96 4.54 32.01
C LEU A 13 -25.38 5.01 30.60
N LEU A 14 -26.06 6.16 30.54
CA LEU A 14 -26.49 6.78 29.29
C LEU A 14 -25.31 7.38 28.50
N SER A 15 -24.32 7.95 29.19
CA SER A 15 -23.08 8.46 28.57
C SER A 15 -22.21 7.36 27.95
N ALA A 16 -22.25 6.15 28.53
CA ALA A 16 -21.58 4.98 27.96
C ALA A 16 -22.23 4.56 26.63
N ILE A 17 -23.57 4.50 26.56
CA ILE A 17 -24.31 4.04 25.37
C ILE A 17 -24.35 5.10 24.25
N GLN A 18 -24.48 6.38 24.59
CA GLN A 18 -24.67 7.43 23.57
C GLN A 18 -23.46 7.67 22.66
N ARG A 19 -22.25 7.27 23.08
CA ARG A 19 -21.05 7.27 22.21
C ARG A 19 -21.24 6.38 20.97
N PHE A 20 -22.03 5.32 21.10
CA PHE A 20 -22.32 4.34 20.07
C PHE A 20 -23.54 4.70 19.20
N LYS A 21 -24.22 5.83 19.45
CA LYS A 21 -25.45 6.25 18.74
C LYS A 21 -25.22 7.18 17.55
N SER A 22 -23.99 7.63 17.30
CA SER A 22 -23.68 8.37 16.06
C SER A 22 -23.82 7.44 14.85
N ASN A 23 -24.50 7.92 13.80
CA ASN A 23 -24.77 7.16 12.56
C ASN A 23 -23.51 6.65 11.82
N ASP A 24 -22.31 7.11 12.22
CA ASP A 24 -21.02 6.73 11.64
C ASP A 24 -20.14 5.88 12.59
N PHE A 25 -20.69 5.34 13.70
CA PHE A 25 -19.89 4.65 14.71
C PHE A 25 -19.16 3.40 14.20
N LEU A 26 -19.69 2.70 13.19
CA LEU A 26 -18.94 1.68 12.46
C LEU A 26 -19.01 2.06 10.98
N GLN A 27 -17.93 2.60 10.44
CA GLN A 27 -17.85 2.84 9.01
C GLN A 27 -18.04 1.50 8.27
N SER A 28 -19.00 1.44 7.35
CA SER A 28 -19.36 0.21 6.62
C SER A 28 -18.18 -0.39 5.82
N HIS A 29 -17.17 0.42 5.51
CA HIS A 29 -15.97 0.04 4.76
C HIS A 29 -14.77 -0.35 5.65
N ALA A 30 -14.86 -0.17 6.98
CA ALA A 30 -13.75 -0.32 7.93
C ALA A 30 -13.67 -1.71 8.61
N ASN A 31 -14.59 -2.62 8.29
CA ASN A 31 -14.77 -3.86 9.04
C ASN A 31 -13.91 -5.03 8.56
N HIS A 32 -13.03 -4.86 7.56
CA HIS A 32 -12.09 -5.92 7.16
C HIS A 32 -10.76 -5.79 7.90
N LEU A 33 -10.15 -6.94 8.21
CA LEU A 33 -8.91 -7.06 8.99
C LEU A 33 -7.71 -6.33 8.36
N PHE A 34 -7.81 -6.01 7.08
CA PHE A 34 -6.77 -5.39 6.27
C PHE A 34 -7.01 -3.89 6.04
N SER A 35 -8.02 -3.29 6.69
CA SER A 35 -8.21 -1.84 6.72
C SER A 35 -7.22 -1.17 7.64
N SER A 36 -6.79 0.02 7.26
CA SER A 36 -6.12 1.00 8.12
C SER A 36 -6.96 1.39 9.34
N SER A 37 -8.29 1.41 9.24
CA SER A 37 -9.20 1.75 10.35
C SER A 37 -9.66 0.54 11.16
N PHE A 38 -9.21 -0.68 10.83
CA PHE A 38 -9.64 -1.88 11.53
C PHE A 38 -9.34 -1.83 13.02
N SER A 39 -8.14 -1.33 13.40
CA SER A 39 -7.78 -1.18 14.81
C SER A 39 -8.72 -0.23 15.54
N GLU A 40 -9.13 0.86 14.90
CA GLU A 40 -10.06 1.83 15.47
C GLU A 40 -11.45 1.21 15.65
N SER A 41 -11.99 0.57 14.61
CA SER A 41 -13.28 -0.12 14.68
C SER A 41 -13.29 -1.29 15.67
N ALA A 42 -12.17 -2.00 15.81
CA ALA A 42 -12.04 -3.06 16.81
C ALA A 42 -11.96 -2.50 18.24
N ASN A 43 -11.25 -1.39 18.45
CA ASN A 43 -11.22 -0.70 19.74
C ASN A 43 -12.61 -0.22 20.12
N GLU A 44 -13.33 0.36 19.16
CA GLU A 44 -14.72 0.78 19.29
C GLU A 44 -15.65 -0.39 19.69
N LEU A 45 -15.48 -1.56 19.07
CA LEU A 45 -16.22 -2.78 19.46
C LEU A 45 -15.84 -3.30 20.85
N GLN A 46 -14.56 -3.23 21.23
CA GLN A 46 -14.12 -3.64 22.57
C GLN A 46 -14.60 -2.67 23.65
N GLU A 47 -14.58 -1.37 23.38
CA GLU A 47 -15.18 -0.35 24.24
C GLU A 47 -16.68 -0.58 24.38
N LEU A 48 -17.37 -0.98 23.30
CA LEU A 48 -18.79 -1.35 23.36
C LEU A 48 -19.02 -2.58 24.24
N LEU A 49 -18.20 -3.63 24.10
CA LEU A 49 -18.27 -4.83 24.95
C LEU A 49 -18.05 -4.48 26.42
N HIS A 50 -17.00 -3.71 26.73
CA HIS A 50 -16.71 -3.29 28.09
C HIS A 50 -17.80 -2.38 28.66
N ALA A 51 -18.34 -1.46 27.86
CA ALA A 51 -19.48 -0.64 28.26
C ALA A 51 -20.72 -1.51 28.55
N THR A 52 -20.94 -2.57 27.76
CA THR A 52 -22.03 -3.54 27.96
C THR A 52 -21.83 -4.36 29.24
N ASP A 53 -20.61 -4.77 29.55
CA ASP A 53 -20.28 -5.46 30.80
C ASP A 53 -20.46 -4.54 32.02
N GLN A 54 -20.02 -3.28 31.91
CA GLN A 54 -20.26 -2.27 32.95
C GLN A 54 -21.76 -2.00 33.16
N LEU A 55 -22.53 -1.91 32.08
CA LEU A 55 -23.99 -1.78 32.13
C LEU A 55 -24.64 -2.99 32.81
N SER A 56 -24.25 -4.20 32.41
CA SER A 56 -24.73 -5.46 33.00
C SER A 56 -24.41 -5.53 34.49
N HIS A 57 -23.18 -5.19 34.88
CA HIS A 57 -22.76 -5.14 36.28
C HIS A 57 -23.56 -4.10 37.08
N SER A 58 -23.71 -2.88 36.55
CA SER A 58 -24.48 -1.82 37.21
C SER A 58 -25.96 -2.17 37.34
N LEU A 59 -26.57 -2.74 36.29
CA LEU A 59 -27.97 -3.21 36.34
C LEU A 59 -28.16 -4.34 37.35
N ASN A 60 -27.21 -5.27 37.45
CA ASN A 60 -27.25 -6.33 38.46
C ASN A 60 -27.09 -5.80 39.89
N VAL A 61 -26.25 -4.77 40.10
CA VAL A 61 -26.15 -4.11 41.40
C VAL A 61 -27.47 -3.41 41.74
N HIS A 62 -28.07 -2.70 40.79
CA HIS A 62 -29.31 -1.96 41.02
C HIS A 62 -30.56 -2.85 41.14
N SER A 63 -30.59 -4.03 40.52
CA SER A 63 -31.70 -5.00 40.64
C SER A 63 -31.84 -5.56 42.05
N SER A 64 -30.75 -5.58 42.83
CA SER A 64 -30.75 -6.04 44.22
C SER A 64 -31.25 -4.99 45.23
N THR A 65 -31.44 -3.74 44.80
CA THR A 65 -31.87 -2.63 45.66
C THR A 65 -33.39 -2.50 45.70
N SER A 66 -34.00 -2.69 46.89
CA SER A 66 -35.44 -2.43 47.08
C SER A 66 -35.74 -0.93 47.20
N PHE A 67 -36.36 -0.33 46.18
CA PHE A 67 -36.81 1.06 46.21
C PHE A 67 -38.23 1.17 46.79
N SER A 68 -38.37 1.49 48.08
CA SER A 68 -39.67 1.61 48.76
C SER A 68 -40.21 3.06 48.87
N ASN A 69 -39.40 4.08 48.53
CA ASN A 69 -39.76 5.49 48.74
C ASN A 69 -40.12 6.22 47.42
N PRO A 70 -41.39 6.62 47.22
CA PRO A 70 -41.84 7.27 45.99
C PRO A 70 -41.26 8.69 45.78
N LYS A 71 -40.91 9.40 46.86
CA LYS A 71 -40.30 10.74 46.78
C LYS A 71 -38.86 10.65 46.26
N LEU A 72 -38.12 9.62 46.69
CA LEU A 72 -36.77 9.35 46.20
C LEU A 72 -36.79 9.01 44.70
N ILE A 73 -37.75 8.18 44.26
CA ILE A 73 -37.93 7.83 42.84
C ILE A 73 -38.22 9.08 42.00
N SER A 74 -39.05 10.00 42.50
CA SER A 74 -39.33 11.27 41.81
C SER A 74 -38.08 12.14 41.66
N MET A 75 -37.28 12.29 42.73
CA MET A 75 -36.04 13.06 42.65
C MET A 75 -35.00 12.43 41.73
N LEU A 76 -34.86 11.10 41.75
CA LEU A 76 -33.95 10.38 40.84
C LEU A 76 -34.39 10.54 39.37
N ARG A 77 -35.69 10.56 39.08
CA ARG A 77 -36.20 10.86 37.73
C ARG A 77 -35.88 12.29 37.30
N GLN A 78 -36.01 13.24 38.21
CA GLN A 78 -35.66 14.65 37.95
C GLN A 78 -34.15 14.80 37.70
N GLU A 79 -33.31 14.18 38.53
CA GLU A 79 -31.85 14.17 38.38
C GLU A 79 -31.41 13.50 37.07
N ALA A 80 -32.03 12.36 36.71
CA ALA A 80 -31.77 11.69 35.44
C ALA A 80 -32.15 12.56 34.24
N THR A 81 -33.26 13.29 34.31
CA THR A 81 -33.71 14.21 33.24
C THR A 81 -32.74 15.39 33.08
N ILE A 82 -32.27 15.96 34.19
CA ILE A 82 -31.30 17.06 34.18
C ILE A 82 -29.96 16.58 33.61
N SER A 83 -29.47 15.43 34.10
CA SER A 83 -28.20 14.84 33.65
C SER A 83 -28.25 14.48 32.16
N HIS A 84 -29.37 13.93 31.69
CA HIS A 84 -29.59 13.64 30.26
C HIS A 84 -29.52 14.91 29.40
N THR A 85 -30.14 16.00 29.86
CA THR A 85 -30.16 17.27 29.12
C THR A 85 -28.78 17.92 29.06
N LEU A 86 -28.04 17.93 30.17
CA LEU A 86 -26.65 18.42 30.20
C LEU A 86 -25.74 17.59 29.29
N HIS A 87 -25.88 16.27 29.30
CA HIS A 87 -25.07 15.39 28.48
C HIS A 87 -25.35 15.55 26.98
N LEU A 88 -26.62 15.67 26.58
CA LEU A 88 -26.99 15.99 25.19
C LEU A 88 -26.40 17.33 24.72
N SER A 89 -26.39 18.35 25.59
CA SER A 89 -25.78 19.64 25.28
C SER A 89 -24.27 19.52 25.06
N ASP A 90 -23.55 18.79 25.93
CA ASP A 90 -22.11 18.56 25.77
C ASP A 90 -21.80 17.83 24.47
N GLN A 91 -22.60 16.82 24.12
CA GLN A 91 -22.44 16.09 22.86
C GLN A 91 -22.67 16.99 21.65
N ASN A 92 -23.70 17.84 21.65
CA ASN A 92 -23.96 18.76 20.55
C ASN A 92 -22.83 19.79 20.40
N ILE A 93 -22.28 20.28 21.51
CA ILE A 93 -21.11 21.16 21.51
C ILE A 93 -19.89 20.43 20.92
N ARG A 94 -19.61 19.20 21.36
CA ARG A 94 -18.50 18.41 20.81
C ARG A 94 -18.69 18.14 19.32
N GLN A 95 -19.88 17.74 18.88
CA GLN A 95 -20.18 17.52 17.46
C GLN A 95 -20.00 18.79 16.64
N THR A 96 -20.44 19.93 17.16
CA THR A 96 -20.27 21.23 16.50
C THR A 96 -18.79 21.62 16.43
N VAL A 97 -18.04 21.48 17.52
CA VAL A 97 -16.60 21.77 17.58
C VAL A 97 -15.82 20.83 16.66
N THR A 98 -16.13 19.54 16.67
CA THR A 98 -15.53 18.55 15.78
C THR A 98 -15.86 18.91 14.34
N ALA A 99 -17.12 19.16 13.98
CA ALA A 99 -17.51 19.58 12.63
C ALA A 99 -16.84 20.89 12.16
N LEU A 100 -16.57 21.82 13.08
CA LEU A 100 -15.81 23.04 12.79
C LEU A 100 -14.31 22.77 12.62
N ARG A 101 -13.73 21.82 13.39
CA ARG A 101 -12.32 21.40 13.27
C ARG A 101 -12.07 20.48 12.08
N THR A 102 -13.02 19.61 11.73
CA THR A 102 -12.95 18.63 10.63
C THR A 102 -13.53 19.18 9.34
N ARG A 103 -13.66 20.51 9.21
CA ARG A 103 -14.06 21.15 7.97
C ARG A 103 -12.92 20.97 6.94
N SER A 104 -12.92 19.82 6.27
CA SER A 104 -11.97 19.40 5.25
C SER A 104 -11.89 20.46 4.15
N GLY A 105 -10.71 21.06 3.95
CA GLY A 105 -10.46 22.00 2.85
C GLY A 105 -9.91 23.37 3.23
N ALA A 106 -9.61 23.64 4.50
CA ALA A 106 -8.92 24.86 4.92
C ALA A 106 -7.73 24.54 5.84
N SER A 107 -6.77 23.76 5.34
CA SER A 107 -5.39 23.86 5.85
C SER A 107 -4.79 25.10 5.17
N TYR A 108 -4.32 26.04 5.99
CA TYR A 108 -3.77 27.32 5.54
C TYR A 108 -2.24 27.26 5.41
N GLY A 109 -1.65 26.06 5.45
CA GLY A 109 -0.21 25.84 5.45
C GLY A 109 0.43 26.14 6.80
N GLU A 110 1.77 26.14 6.82
CA GLU A 110 2.55 26.61 7.98
C GLU A 110 2.53 28.14 8.09
N ASP A 111 2.43 28.63 9.32
CA ASP A 111 2.49 30.07 9.64
C ASP A 111 3.94 30.58 9.60
N VAL A 112 4.57 30.54 8.42
CA VAL A 112 5.94 31.02 8.20
C VAL A 112 5.97 32.55 8.32
N PRO A 113 6.86 33.14 9.15
CA PRO A 113 6.95 34.59 9.28
C PRO A 113 7.27 35.28 7.95
N THR A 114 6.57 36.39 7.68
CA THR A 114 6.87 37.25 6.51
C THR A 114 8.17 38.03 6.68
N ASP A 115 8.56 38.32 7.93
CA ASP A 115 9.84 38.94 8.25
C ASP A 115 10.97 37.90 8.18
N ARG A 116 11.86 38.10 7.20
CA ARG A 116 12.97 37.20 6.91
C ARG A 116 14.04 37.14 7.98
N SER A 117 14.15 38.17 8.81
CA SER A 117 15.05 38.14 9.96
C SER A 117 14.60 37.13 11.02
N LEU A 118 13.29 36.86 11.10
CA LEU A 118 12.67 35.96 12.08
C LEU A 118 12.55 34.52 11.58
N VAL A 119 12.68 34.26 10.27
CA VAL A 119 12.51 32.92 9.69
C VAL A 119 13.50 31.92 10.29
N ALA A 120 14.74 32.34 10.55
CA ALA A 120 15.75 31.46 11.12
C ALA A 120 15.37 31.02 12.56
N ASP A 121 15.07 31.98 13.42
CA ASP A 121 14.68 31.69 14.81
C ASP A 121 13.35 30.93 14.88
N TRP A 122 12.41 31.23 13.98
CA TRP A 122 11.15 30.51 13.86
C TRP A 122 11.35 29.06 13.43
N ALA A 123 12.18 28.79 12.42
CA ALA A 123 12.42 27.43 11.92
C ALA A 123 13.06 26.56 13.02
N ILE A 124 13.99 27.12 13.78
CA ILE A 124 14.60 26.46 14.95
C ILE A 124 13.53 26.17 16.02
N SER A 125 12.72 27.17 16.38
CA SER A 125 11.63 26.98 17.35
C SER A 125 10.59 25.97 16.87
N ARG A 126 10.35 25.88 15.56
CA ARG A 126 9.43 24.91 14.95
C ARG A 126 9.98 23.49 15.05
N LEU A 127 11.27 23.28 14.76
CA LEU A 127 11.94 21.99 14.96
C LEU A 127 11.89 21.54 16.43
N GLU A 128 12.10 22.48 17.36
CA GLU A 128 11.97 22.24 18.79
C GLU A 128 10.54 21.84 19.18
N ALA A 129 9.54 22.58 18.68
CA ALA A 129 8.14 22.27 18.89
C ALA A 129 7.77 20.89 18.33
N CYS A 130 8.30 20.49 17.17
CA CYS A 130 8.11 19.16 16.60
C CYS A 130 8.67 18.06 17.51
N GLY A 131 9.89 18.22 18.04
CA GLY A 131 10.47 17.27 19.00
C GLY A 131 9.65 17.15 20.29
N ASN A 132 9.32 18.29 20.89
CA ASN A 132 8.52 18.37 22.12
C ASN A 132 7.11 17.79 21.95
N LEU A 133 6.46 18.01 20.81
CA LEU A 133 5.12 17.50 20.50
C LEU A 133 5.07 15.97 20.51
N VAL A 134 6.18 15.34 20.13
CA VAL A 134 6.31 13.88 20.07
C VAL A 134 6.76 13.29 21.43
N GLY A 135 7.21 14.14 22.35
CA GLY A 135 7.69 13.75 23.68
C GLY A 135 9.19 13.49 23.76
N MET A 136 9.97 14.00 22.80
CA MET A 136 11.44 14.06 22.92
C MET A 136 11.83 15.24 23.80
N GLU A 137 12.85 15.05 24.63
CA GLU A 137 13.47 16.14 25.38
C GLU A 137 14.38 16.93 24.45
N THR A 138 14.22 18.25 24.43
CA THR A 138 14.97 19.13 23.53
C THR A 138 15.98 19.94 24.32
N PHE A 139 17.26 19.81 23.94
CA PHE A 139 18.36 20.55 24.57
C PHE A 139 19.01 21.45 23.53
N LYS A 140 18.89 22.75 23.76
CA LYS A 140 19.59 23.78 22.99
C LYS A 140 20.88 24.14 23.72
N GLU A 141 22.02 24.00 23.04
CA GLU A 141 23.28 24.48 23.59
C GLU A 141 23.41 25.98 23.31
N ASP A 142 23.37 26.82 24.36
CA ASP A 142 23.38 28.29 24.25
C ASP A 142 24.74 28.88 23.82
N LEU A 143 25.72 28.04 23.48
CA LEU A 143 27.01 28.48 22.96
C LEU A 143 26.92 28.67 21.44
N GLU A 144 26.42 29.83 20.99
CA GLU A 144 26.64 30.36 19.64
C GLU A 144 28.17 30.62 19.45
N ARG A 145 28.97 29.55 19.37
CA ARG A 145 30.37 29.65 18.94
C ARG A 145 30.36 29.68 17.42
N GLU A 146 30.71 30.83 16.84
CA GLU A 146 30.96 30.99 15.40
C GLU A 146 29.74 30.79 14.48
N GLY A 147 28.52 31.10 14.93
CA GLY A 147 27.32 30.98 14.10
C GLY A 147 26.87 29.52 13.87
N ARG A 148 27.43 28.58 14.63
CA ARG A 148 26.94 27.20 14.73
C ARG A 148 26.06 27.05 15.94
N MET A 149 24.98 26.30 15.77
CA MET A 149 24.04 25.96 16.82
C MET A 149 23.86 24.44 16.82
N THR A 150 24.10 23.83 17.98
CA THR A 150 23.86 22.41 18.23
C THR A 150 22.53 22.26 18.96
N PHE A 151 21.74 21.31 18.47
CA PHE A 151 20.41 21.03 18.98
C PHE A 151 20.27 19.52 19.15
N VAL A 152 19.95 19.08 20.36
CA VAL A 152 19.87 17.66 20.71
C VAL A 152 18.43 17.29 21.03
N LEU A 153 17.91 16.28 20.32
CA LEU A 153 16.63 15.64 20.61
C LEU A 153 16.89 14.31 21.31
N GLY A 154 16.60 14.23 22.60
CA GLY A 154 16.78 13.04 23.43
C GLY A 154 15.49 12.26 23.67
N GLY A 155 15.52 10.97 23.37
CA GLY A 155 14.64 9.95 23.93
C GLY A 155 15.30 9.24 25.13
N LYS A 156 14.72 8.11 25.56
CA LYS A 156 15.32 7.29 26.63
C LYS A 156 16.53 6.47 26.15
N VAL A 157 16.47 5.99 24.91
CA VAL A 157 17.48 5.15 24.26
C VAL A 157 18.05 5.85 23.03
N LEU A 158 17.24 6.54 22.24
CA LEU A 158 17.65 7.26 21.03
C LEU A 158 18.04 8.71 21.36
N VAL A 159 19.15 9.19 20.81
CA VAL A 159 19.53 10.61 20.83
C VAL A 159 19.81 11.06 19.38
N ILE A 160 19.30 12.23 18.99
CA ILE A 160 19.51 12.84 17.66
C ILE A 160 20.22 14.18 17.86
N ASP A 161 21.46 14.26 17.41
CA ASP A 161 22.27 15.48 17.43
C ASP A 161 22.17 16.19 16.08
N ILE A 162 21.66 17.43 16.09
CA ILE A 162 21.48 18.27 14.91
C ILE A 162 22.42 19.47 15.01
N GLU A 163 23.36 19.58 14.08
CA GLU A 163 24.25 20.74 13.94
C GLU A 163 23.77 21.64 12.80
N LEU A 164 23.31 22.84 13.15
CA LEU A 164 22.89 23.89 12.23
C LEU A 164 23.97 24.97 12.15
N SER A 165 24.18 25.52 10.95
CA SER A 165 24.90 26.77 10.77
C SER A 165 23.93 27.87 10.36
N VAL A 166 24.03 29.02 11.02
CA VAL A 166 23.23 30.20 10.73
C VAL A 166 24.16 31.25 10.14
N ASP A 167 24.12 31.42 8.83
CA ASP A 167 24.89 32.45 8.16
C ASP A 167 24.17 33.81 8.33
N ARG A 168 24.70 34.63 9.25
CA ARG A 168 24.29 36.02 9.48
C ARG A 168 25.23 37.04 8.80
N THR A 169 26.18 36.59 7.96
CA THR A 169 27.25 37.45 7.43
C THR A 169 26.83 38.30 6.22
N LEU A 170 25.69 37.97 5.60
CA LEU A 170 25.12 38.77 4.52
C LEU A 170 24.44 40.03 5.08
N LEU A 171 25.21 41.12 5.24
CA LEU A 171 24.73 42.45 5.63
C LEU A 171 23.61 43.05 4.73
N LEU A 172 23.26 42.38 3.63
CA LEU A 172 22.24 42.76 2.64
C LEU A 172 21.27 41.62 2.28
N GLY A 173 21.35 40.45 2.94
CA GLY A 173 20.52 39.27 2.63
C GLY A 173 19.87 38.67 3.87
N PRO A 174 18.79 37.90 3.72
CA PRO A 174 18.15 37.22 4.85
C PRO A 174 19.06 36.14 5.43
N PRO A 175 19.05 35.92 6.76
CA PRO A 175 19.85 34.88 7.40
C PRO A 175 19.46 33.51 6.82
N ARG A 176 20.46 32.69 6.48
CA ARG A 176 20.25 31.33 5.96
C ARG A 176 20.68 30.29 6.98
N ILE A 177 19.82 29.30 7.19
CA ILE A 177 20.09 28.11 7.97
C ILE A 177 20.50 27.00 7.01
N THR A 178 21.66 26.43 7.26
CA THR A 178 22.10 25.21 6.59
C THR A 178 22.34 24.10 7.62
N LEU A 179 21.86 22.90 7.30
CA LEU A 179 22.10 21.72 8.12
C LEU A 179 23.53 21.21 7.83
N ASN A 180 24.41 21.26 8.83
CA ASN A 180 25.79 20.80 8.69
C ASN A 180 25.90 19.29 8.86
N SER A 181 25.29 18.76 9.92
CA SER A 181 25.36 17.36 10.30
C SER A 181 24.13 17.00 11.12
N LEU A 182 23.60 15.80 10.91
CA LEU A 182 22.62 15.18 11.79
C LEU A 182 23.11 13.77 12.09
N LYS A 183 23.22 13.42 13.36
CA LYS A 183 23.70 12.10 13.80
C LYS A 183 22.75 11.51 14.82
N THR A 184 22.44 10.23 14.65
CA THR A 184 21.74 9.43 15.64
C THR A 184 22.75 8.66 16.50
N SER A 185 22.44 8.52 17.78
CA SER A 185 23.22 7.70 18.71
C SER A 185 22.29 6.96 19.67
N TYR A 186 22.77 5.84 20.21
CA TYR A 186 22.00 4.99 21.11
C TYR A 186 22.65 4.96 22.50
N ALA A 187 21.86 5.23 23.53
CA ALA A 187 22.28 5.11 24.91
C ALA A 187 22.40 3.63 25.29
N VAL A 188 23.62 3.18 25.61
CA VAL A 188 23.86 1.81 26.08
C VAL A 188 23.26 1.66 27.48
N PRO A 189 22.37 0.67 27.72
CA PRO A 189 21.83 0.44 29.06
C PRO A 189 22.95 0.04 30.03
N ASN A 190 23.08 0.75 31.15
CA ASN A 190 24.00 0.40 32.24
C ASN A 190 23.77 -1.06 32.69
N GLY A 191 24.71 -1.97 32.38
CA GLY A 191 24.68 -3.36 32.86
C GLY A 191 25.24 -4.47 31.94
N ALA A 192 25.63 -4.18 30.69
CA ALA A 192 26.28 -5.21 29.85
C ALA A 192 27.66 -5.60 30.42
N PRO A 193 28.00 -6.89 30.57
CA PRO A 193 29.26 -7.31 31.17
C PRO A 193 30.43 -6.85 30.29
N ALA A 194 31.34 -6.12 30.91
CA ALA A 194 32.58 -5.61 30.34
C ALA A 194 33.61 -6.74 30.11
N ASP A 195 33.25 -7.75 29.33
CA ASP A 195 34.19 -8.79 28.91
C ASP A 195 34.79 -8.40 27.55
N GLY A 196 35.79 -7.52 27.62
CA GLY A 196 37.03 -7.46 26.83
C GLY A 196 37.05 -7.57 25.30
N SER A 197 35.94 -7.83 24.62
CA SER A 197 35.89 -8.09 23.18
C SER A 197 34.51 -7.71 22.68
N VAL A 198 34.34 -6.43 22.34
CA VAL A 198 33.59 -5.92 21.18
C VAL A 198 33.43 -4.40 21.34
N THR A 199 34.10 -3.66 20.47
CA THR A 199 33.92 -2.23 20.19
C THR A 199 32.64 -1.98 19.37
N ALA A 200 31.50 -2.62 19.69
CA ALA A 200 30.29 -2.48 18.89
C ALA A 200 29.35 -1.38 19.41
N ASN A 201 29.21 -0.36 18.56
CA ASN A 201 27.96 0.33 18.23
C ASN A 201 27.40 1.37 19.23
N THR A 202 28.22 2.36 19.60
CA THR A 202 27.71 3.67 20.08
C THR A 202 27.33 4.62 18.95
N GLU A 203 27.67 4.30 17.70
CA GLU A 203 27.31 5.09 16.51
C GLU A 203 25.96 4.60 15.96
N GLY A 204 25.06 5.55 15.66
CA GLY A 204 23.76 5.25 15.05
C GLY A 204 23.84 4.83 13.59
N SER A 205 22.68 4.65 12.97
CA SER A 205 22.59 4.24 11.57
C SER A 205 22.89 5.39 10.62
N ALA A 206 23.94 5.26 9.82
CA ALA A 206 24.26 6.23 8.76
C ALA A 206 23.12 6.40 7.73
N SER A 207 22.32 5.35 7.52
CA SER A 207 21.16 5.39 6.62
C SER A 207 19.99 6.17 7.23
N LEU A 208 19.77 6.01 8.54
CA LEU A 208 18.81 6.81 9.31
C LEU A 208 19.23 8.29 9.36
N ASP A 209 20.52 8.55 9.55
CA ASP A 209 21.08 9.90 9.55
C ASP A 209 20.83 10.58 8.20
N ALA A 210 21.04 9.86 7.09
CA ALA A 210 20.83 10.39 5.75
C ALA A 210 19.36 10.75 5.47
N ILE A 211 18.39 9.91 5.87
CA ILE A 211 16.96 10.22 5.68
C ILE A 211 16.53 11.43 6.53
N LEU A 212 16.95 11.47 7.80
CA LEU A 212 16.61 12.60 8.69
C LEU A 212 17.27 13.90 8.20
N THR A 213 18.52 13.82 7.73
CA THR A 213 19.22 14.95 7.09
C THR A 213 18.45 15.44 5.87
N SER A 214 17.99 14.53 5.00
CA SER A 214 17.21 14.87 3.82
C SER A 214 15.85 15.48 4.18
N SER A 215 15.14 14.94 5.17
CA SER A 215 13.83 15.44 5.63
C SER A 215 13.95 16.84 6.23
N VAL A 216 14.88 17.04 7.15
CA VAL A 216 15.13 18.34 7.81
C VAL A 216 15.66 19.35 6.80
N GLY A 217 16.60 18.95 5.93
CA GLY A 217 17.14 19.79 4.87
C GLY A 217 16.05 20.26 3.91
N SER A 218 15.20 19.35 3.43
CA SER A 218 14.08 19.71 2.52
C SER A 218 13.10 20.68 3.18
N PHE A 219 12.78 20.50 4.46
CA PHE A 219 11.92 21.42 5.20
C PHE A 219 12.56 22.81 5.35
N LEU A 220 13.84 22.86 5.73
CA LEU A 220 14.57 24.12 5.88
C LEU A 220 14.72 24.84 4.53
N ASP A 221 14.99 24.12 3.45
CA ASP A 221 15.10 24.68 2.10
C ASP A 221 13.77 25.28 1.64
N GLU A 222 12.64 24.62 1.91
CA GLU A 222 11.30 25.10 1.54
C GLU A 222 10.93 26.38 2.29
N VAL A 223 11.10 26.40 3.61
CA VAL A 223 10.77 27.55 4.48
C VAL A 223 11.61 28.79 4.15
N GLN A 224 12.82 28.59 3.60
CA GLN A 224 13.75 29.67 3.26
C GLN A 224 13.60 30.21 1.83
N LYS A 225 12.67 29.67 1.01
CA LYS A 225 12.39 30.20 -0.33
C LYS A 225 11.82 31.61 -0.29
N GLU A 226 12.02 32.37 -1.38
CA GLU A 226 11.45 33.72 -1.54
C GLU A 226 9.92 33.71 -1.47
N THR A 227 9.30 34.84 -1.08
CA THR A 227 7.88 34.88 -0.69
C THR A 227 6.96 34.51 -1.86
N ASP A 228 7.42 34.78 -3.08
CA ASP A 228 6.70 34.46 -4.32
C ASP A 228 6.82 32.98 -4.73
N LEU A 229 7.80 32.26 -4.17
CA LEU A 229 8.09 30.84 -4.46
C LEU A 229 7.83 29.92 -3.25
N LEU A 230 7.48 30.49 -2.10
CA LEU A 230 7.20 29.77 -0.87
C LEU A 230 5.83 29.08 -0.98
N ASP A 231 5.83 27.76 -0.89
CA ASP A 231 4.62 26.98 -0.76
C ASP A 231 4.39 26.61 0.72
N ALA A 232 3.50 27.35 1.38
CA ALA A 232 3.16 27.12 2.79
C ALA A 232 2.50 25.74 3.02
N MET A 233 1.84 25.18 2.01
CA MET A 233 1.23 23.84 2.08
C MET A 233 2.31 22.76 2.01
N GLU A 234 3.31 22.94 1.16
CA GLU A 234 4.44 22.01 1.05
C GLU A 234 5.30 22.05 2.32
N ALA A 235 5.50 23.24 2.91
CA ALA A 235 6.16 23.38 4.21
C ALA A 235 5.41 22.64 5.33
N GLU A 236 4.07 22.74 5.40
CA GLU A 236 3.24 21.97 6.35
C GLU A 236 3.36 20.47 6.12
N ARG A 237 3.33 20.05 4.86
CA ARG A 237 3.46 18.65 4.49
C ARG A 237 4.81 18.07 4.91
N LEU A 238 5.91 18.81 4.69
CA LEU A 238 7.26 18.43 5.08
C LEU A 238 7.40 18.42 6.61
N GLY A 239 6.90 19.44 7.30
CA GLY A 239 6.90 19.52 8.76
C GLY A 239 6.10 18.40 9.43
N LYS A 240 4.92 18.08 8.91
CA LYS A 240 4.11 16.94 9.36
C LYS A 240 4.84 15.61 9.11
N GLY A 241 5.43 15.45 7.93
CA GLY A 241 6.24 14.26 7.60
C GLY A 241 7.41 14.06 8.56
N LEU A 242 8.12 15.14 8.91
CA LEU A 242 9.19 15.10 9.92
C LEU A 242 8.65 14.71 11.30
N ALA A 243 7.55 15.32 11.74
CA ALA A 243 6.91 14.99 13.02
C ALA A 243 6.44 13.53 13.08
N ASP A 244 5.92 12.98 11.97
CA ASP A 244 5.49 11.59 11.86
C ASP A 244 6.69 10.63 11.94
N GLN A 245 7.82 10.97 11.30
CA GLN A 245 9.08 10.21 11.40
C GLN A 245 9.62 10.19 12.84
N LEU A 246 9.66 11.36 13.50
CA LEU A 246 10.07 11.47 14.91
C LEU A 246 9.10 10.69 15.83
N ARG A 247 7.80 10.70 15.53
CA ARG A 247 6.79 9.93 16.30
C ARG A 247 7.02 8.44 16.22
N TYR A 248 7.34 7.94 15.04
CA TYR A 248 7.69 6.54 14.88
C TYR A 248 8.97 6.18 15.64
N LEU A 249 10.02 7.02 15.57
CA LEU A 249 11.25 6.80 16.33
C LEU A 249 11.02 6.80 17.84
N MET A 250 10.17 7.69 18.35
CA MET A 250 9.78 7.70 19.77
C MET A 250 8.93 6.52 20.20
N MET A 251 8.12 5.98 19.31
CA MET A 251 7.43 4.72 19.57
C MET A 251 8.44 3.56 19.70
N LEU A 252 9.41 3.46 18.79
CA LEU A 252 10.49 2.48 18.90
C LEU A 252 11.34 2.68 20.15
N ASP A 253 11.61 3.93 20.55
CA ASP A 253 12.34 4.25 21.78
C ASP A 253 11.62 3.76 23.03
N LYS A 254 10.30 3.94 23.11
CA LYS A 254 9.47 3.42 24.21
C LYS A 254 9.53 1.90 24.29
N VAL A 255 9.45 1.22 23.15
CA VAL A 255 9.55 -0.25 23.08
C VAL A 255 10.96 -0.71 23.47
N ALA A 256 12.01 -0.03 23.00
CA ALA A 256 13.39 -0.33 23.34
C ALA A 256 13.73 -0.07 24.82
N ALA A 257 13.07 0.89 25.46
CA ALA A 257 13.25 1.21 26.87
C ALA A 257 12.66 0.17 27.83
N ASN A 258 11.79 -0.73 27.35
CA ASN A 258 11.21 -1.80 28.16
C ASN A 258 12.24 -2.93 28.36
N LYS A 259 12.89 -2.93 29.53
CA LYS A 259 14.01 -3.82 29.88
C LYS A 259 13.63 -5.24 30.29
N GLU A 260 12.34 -5.58 30.34
CA GLU A 260 11.84 -6.82 30.96
C GLU A 260 11.79 -8.03 30.00
N GLU A 261 11.96 -7.82 28.69
CA GLU A 261 11.95 -8.91 27.71
C GLU A 261 13.38 -9.30 27.28
N GLU A 262 13.67 -10.60 27.16
CA GLU A 262 14.97 -11.19 26.74
C GLU A 262 15.47 -10.74 25.33
N GLY A 263 14.73 -9.86 24.65
CA GLY A 263 15.10 -9.21 23.38
C GLY A 263 14.94 -7.68 23.36
N GLY A 264 14.60 -7.05 24.48
CA GLY A 264 14.43 -5.59 24.59
C GLY A 264 15.76 -4.84 24.50
N GLY A 265 15.80 -3.73 23.75
CA GLY A 265 16.98 -2.88 23.62
C GLY A 265 17.22 -2.37 22.19
N MET A 266 18.49 -2.11 21.85
CA MET A 266 18.89 -1.53 20.55
C MET A 266 18.51 -2.34 19.31
N ARG A 267 18.06 -3.59 19.47
CA ARG A 267 17.60 -4.47 18.38
C ARG A 267 16.50 -3.84 17.54
N TRP A 268 15.60 -3.07 18.15
CA TRP A 268 14.53 -2.36 17.42
C TRP A 268 15.04 -1.34 16.40
N PHE A 269 16.27 -0.86 16.55
CA PHE A 269 16.93 0.04 15.62
C PHE A 269 17.92 -0.69 14.71
N VAL A 270 18.71 -1.62 15.26
CA VAL A 270 19.75 -2.36 14.52
C VAL A 270 19.16 -3.40 13.56
N ASP A 271 18.05 -4.05 13.92
CA ASP A 271 17.47 -5.11 13.11
C ASP A 271 16.94 -4.55 11.77
N VAL A 272 16.51 -3.29 11.71
CA VAL A 272 16.05 -2.67 10.45
C VAL A 272 17.22 -2.46 9.48
N ASP A 273 18.37 -2.01 9.96
CA ASP A 273 19.58 -1.86 9.15
C ASP A 273 20.09 -3.21 8.65
N GLU A 274 20.12 -4.21 9.54
CA GLU A 274 20.60 -5.54 9.19
C GLU A 274 19.64 -6.23 8.21
N LEU A 275 18.32 -6.07 8.41
CA LEU A 275 17.30 -6.56 7.50
C LEU A 275 17.37 -5.86 6.15
N GLY A 276 17.59 -4.54 6.14
CA GLY A 276 17.81 -3.75 4.92
C GLY A 276 19.02 -4.27 4.14
N ALA A 277 20.17 -4.40 4.81
CA ALA A 277 21.41 -4.87 4.18
C ALA A 277 21.29 -6.32 3.65
N ASN A 278 20.64 -7.21 4.39
CA ASN A 278 20.41 -8.60 3.95
C ASN A 278 19.42 -8.66 2.78
N SER A 279 18.37 -7.84 2.80
CA SER A 279 17.43 -7.72 1.70
C SER A 279 18.08 -7.15 0.44
N GLU A 280 18.94 -6.14 0.58
CA GLU A 280 19.71 -5.56 -0.55
C GLU A 280 20.69 -6.56 -1.16
N LYS A 281 21.37 -7.38 -0.34
CA LYS A 281 22.21 -8.49 -0.83
C LYS A 281 21.39 -9.53 -1.58
N PHE A 282 20.24 -9.91 -1.04
CA PHE A 282 19.31 -10.84 -1.67
C PHE A 282 18.84 -10.29 -3.04
N ALA A 283 18.39 -9.03 -3.07
CA ALA A 283 18.00 -8.34 -4.29
C ALA A 283 19.15 -8.25 -5.31
N SER A 284 20.39 -8.06 -4.85
CA SER A 284 21.58 -8.07 -5.70
C SER A 284 21.80 -9.44 -6.34
N SER A 285 21.62 -10.53 -5.58
CA SER A 285 21.73 -11.89 -6.11
C SER A 285 20.64 -12.21 -7.15
N GLU A 286 19.41 -11.75 -6.94
CA GLU A 286 18.31 -11.90 -7.91
C GLU A 286 18.58 -11.07 -9.17
N ALA A 287 19.09 -9.84 -9.02
CA ALA A 287 19.44 -8.98 -10.14
C ALA A 287 20.60 -9.56 -10.98
N ASP A 288 21.66 -10.07 -10.35
CA ASP A 288 22.78 -10.70 -11.04
C ASP A 288 22.34 -11.99 -11.78
N ALA A 289 21.43 -12.78 -11.20
CA ALA A 289 20.85 -13.96 -11.85
C ALA A 289 20.03 -13.58 -13.10
N ILE A 290 19.22 -12.52 -13.03
CA ILE A 290 18.43 -12.02 -14.17
C ILE A 290 19.33 -11.42 -15.25
N ALA A 291 20.32 -10.61 -14.87
CA ALA A 291 21.29 -10.02 -15.81
C ALA A 291 22.06 -11.12 -16.56
N SER A 292 22.49 -12.16 -15.83
CA SER A 292 23.16 -13.33 -16.42
C SER A 292 22.25 -14.10 -17.38
N ALA A 293 20.98 -14.32 -17.02
CA ALA A 293 20.00 -14.99 -17.88
C ALA A 293 19.71 -14.20 -19.16
N LEU A 294 19.78 -12.88 -19.12
CA LEU A 294 19.58 -11.99 -20.28
C LEU A 294 20.86 -11.67 -21.05
N SER A 295 22.03 -12.12 -20.58
CA SER A 295 23.34 -11.72 -21.10
C SER A 295 23.54 -10.19 -21.15
N LEU A 296 23.01 -9.48 -20.15
CA LEU A 296 23.11 -8.02 -20.01
C LEU A 296 24.06 -7.65 -18.85
N PRO A 297 24.70 -6.46 -18.90
CA PRO A 297 25.56 -6.00 -17.81
C PRO A 297 24.80 -5.60 -16.54
N SER A 298 23.51 -5.28 -16.66
CA SER A 298 22.61 -4.89 -15.58
C SER A 298 21.21 -5.44 -15.85
N ALA A 299 20.46 -5.77 -14.80
CA ALA A 299 19.08 -6.24 -14.94
C ALA A 299 18.13 -5.07 -15.21
N PRO A 300 17.26 -5.15 -16.23
CA PRO A 300 16.19 -4.17 -16.42
C PRO A 300 15.22 -4.16 -15.22
N LEU A 301 14.93 -2.99 -14.66
CA LEU A 301 14.10 -2.86 -13.45
C LEU A 301 12.70 -3.47 -13.62
N ASP A 302 12.10 -3.36 -14.79
CA ASP A 302 10.77 -3.93 -15.06
C ASP A 302 10.77 -5.46 -15.12
N ILE A 303 11.81 -6.08 -15.69
CA ILE A 303 11.99 -7.54 -15.67
C ILE A 303 12.29 -8.01 -14.25
N TYR A 304 13.14 -7.26 -13.53
CA TYR A 304 13.42 -7.54 -12.12
C TYR A 304 12.10 -7.56 -11.34
N LEU A 305 11.31 -6.49 -11.35
CA LEU A 305 10.07 -6.43 -10.59
C LEU A 305 9.09 -7.54 -10.95
N ASN A 306 8.96 -7.92 -12.23
CA ASN A 306 8.07 -9.02 -12.62
C ASN A 306 8.58 -10.39 -12.14
N ARG A 307 9.89 -10.64 -12.13
CA ARG A 307 10.44 -11.98 -11.84
C ARG A 307 10.85 -12.17 -10.37
N SER A 308 11.25 -11.11 -9.67
CA SER A 308 11.81 -11.15 -8.31
C SER A 308 10.78 -10.82 -7.21
N HIS A 309 11.18 -10.87 -5.93
CA HIS A 309 10.25 -10.72 -4.79
C HIS A 309 9.91 -9.25 -4.44
N GLY A 310 10.44 -8.28 -5.19
CA GLY A 310 10.31 -6.85 -4.92
C GLY A 310 11.67 -6.24 -4.60
N LEU A 311 11.84 -4.94 -4.86
CA LEU A 311 13.11 -4.25 -4.64
C LEU A 311 13.10 -3.58 -3.25
N PRO A 312 13.94 -4.02 -2.29
CA PRO A 312 14.05 -3.35 -1.00
C PRO A 312 14.67 -1.96 -1.16
N LEU A 313 14.04 -1.00 -0.48
CA LEU A 313 14.41 0.41 -0.44
C LEU A 313 14.38 0.82 1.04
N PRO A 314 15.43 0.50 1.82
CA PRO A 314 15.51 0.91 3.21
C PRO A 314 15.52 2.45 3.30
N TYR A 315 14.81 2.99 4.30
CA TYR A 315 14.76 4.43 4.58
C TYR A 315 14.26 5.28 3.41
N LEU A 316 13.24 4.83 2.67
CA LEU A 316 12.71 5.56 1.51
C LEU A 316 11.90 6.81 1.93
N THR A 317 10.86 6.64 2.74
CA THR A 317 9.95 7.74 3.16
C THR A 317 9.82 7.88 4.67
N SER A 318 10.17 6.83 5.40
CA SER A 318 10.10 6.73 6.85
C SER A 318 11.31 5.93 7.35
N PRO A 319 11.66 6.01 8.64
CA PRO A 319 12.73 5.23 9.26
C PRO A 319 12.36 3.73 9.40
N SER A 320 12.08 3.10 8.26
CA SER A 320 11.58 1.73 8.14
C SER A 320 12.01 1.11 6.80
N LEU A 321 11.70 -0.17 6.60
CA LEU A 321 12.03 -0.89 5.37
C LEU A 321 10.87 -0.82 4.37
N SER A 322 11.09 -0.17 3.23
CA SER A 322 10.13 -0.15 2.13
C SER A 322 10.50 -1.14 1.03
N PHE A 323 9.52 -1.61 0.26
CA PHE A 323 9.69 -2.49 -0.89
C PHE A 323 8.94 -1.90 -2.09
N LEU A 324 9.62 -1.74 -3.22
CA LEU A 324 8.96 -1.46 -4.49
C LEU A 324 8.35 -2.76 -5.02
N VAL A 325 7.02 -2.83 -5.02
CA VAL A 325 6.24 -4.02 -5.37
C VAL A 325 5.94 -4.07 -6.86
N HIS A 326 5.52 -2.94 -7.43
CA HIS A 326 5.15 -2.85 -8.83
C HIS A 326 5.41 -1.45 -9.37
N LEU A 327 5.80 -1.39 -10.65
CA LEU A 327 5.94 -0.15 -11.41
C LEU A 327 5.24 -0.35 -12.75
N THR A 328 4.31 0.53 -13.08
CA THR A 328 3.62 0.46 -14.38
C THR A 328 4.63 0.68 -15.51
N PRO A 329 4.41 0.09 -16.69
CA PRO A 329 5.32 0.27 -17.82
C PRO A 329 5.56 1.74 -18.18
N LEU A 330 4.53 2.59 -18.03
CA LEU A 330 4.64 4.04 -18.26
C LEU A 330 5.56 4.71 -17.22
N ALA A 331 5.38 4.39 -15.93
CA ALA A 331 6.21 4.96 -14.87
C ALA A 331 7.67 4.54 -15.06
N TYR A 332 7.93 3.26 -15.33
CA TYR A 332 9.27 2.75 -15.63
C TYR A 332 9.93 3.47 -16.81
N LEU A 333 9.25 3.58 -17.95
CA LEU A 333 9.81 4.25 -19.13
C LEU A 333 10.05 5.75 -18.88
N THR A 334 9.21 6.38 -18.06
CA THR A 334 9.39 7.79 -17.66
C THR A 334 10.64 7.94 -16.79
N THR A 335 10.81 7.06 -15.79
CA THR A 335 12.01 7.05 -14.94
C THR A 335 13.26 6.76 -15.78
N LEU A 336 13.21 5.78 -16.68
CA LEU A 336 14.33 5.41 -17.55
C LEU A 336 14.76 6.56 -18.47
N ARG A 337 13.81 7.33 -19.02
CA ARG A 337 14.12 8.51 -19.85
C ARG A 337 14.67 9.69 -19.05
N ALA A 338 14.28 9.80 -17.78
CA ALA A 338 14.76 10.85 -16.88
C ALA A 338 16.19 10.57 -16.36
N VAL A 339 16.69 9.34 -16.48
CA VAL A 339 18.08 9.02 -16.12
C VAL A 339 19.02 9.84 -17.02
N PRO A 340 19.87 10.72 -16.44
CA PRO A 340 20.83 11.48 -17.23
C PRO A 340 21.79 10.51 -17.93
N GLY A 341 21.91 10.61 -19.25
CA GLY A 341 22.69 9.71 -20.12
C GLY A 341 24.22 9.80 -19.96
N ILE A 342 24.71 10.15 -18.78
CA ILE A 342 26.13 10.30 -18.49
C ILE A 342 26.55 9.15 -17.58
N SER A 343 27.46 8.34 -18.12
CA SER A 343 28.31 7.36 -17.46
C SER A 343 28.68 7.78 -16.02
N SER A 344 27.83 7.46 -15.05
CA SER A 344 28.28 7.34 -13.67
C SER A 344 28.87 5.94 -13.58
N VAL A 345 30.19 5.89 -13.53
CA VAL A 345 30.88 4.71 -13.00
C VAL A 345 30.17 4.39 -11.68
N PRO A 346 29.56 3.20 -11.53
CA PRO A 346 28.95 2.85 -10.25
C PRO A 346 30.03 3.03 -9.19
N PRO A 347 29.77 3.75 -8.09
CA PRO A 347 30.77 3.92 -7.04
C PRO A 347 31.29 2.52 -6.68
N PRO A 348 32.61 2.29 -6.81
CA PRO A 348 33.15 0.97 -6.54
C PRO A 348 32.86 0.67 -5.07
N ASN A 349 32.37 -0.53 -4.78
CA ASN A 349 32.22 -1.14 -3.45
C ASN A 349 30.88 -0.97 -2.70
N LEU A 350 29.77 -0.66 -3.36
CA LEU A 350 28.45 -0.80 -2.74
C LEU A 350 27.78 -2.10 -3.21
N ASN A 351 27.42 -3.00 -2.28
CA ASN A 351 26.69 -4.24 -2.51
C ASN A 351 25.22 -3.96 -2.87
N LEU A 352 25.00 -3.10 -3.86
CA LEU A 352 23.69 -2.69 -4.33
C LEU A 352 23.34 -3.42 -5.63
N PRO A 353 22.05 -3.71 -5.86
CA PRO A 353 21.61 -4.40 -7.06
C PRO A 353 21.95 -3.60 -8.32
N LYS A 354 22.55 -4.28 -9.30
CA LYS A 354 22.93 -3.69 -10.59
C LYS A 354 21.72 -3.60 -11.51
N LEU A 355 21.04 -2.47 -11.45
CA LEU A 355 19.87 -2.17 -12.26
C LEU A 355 20.19 -1.16 -13.36
N ASP A 356 19.38 -1.14 -14.42
CA ASP A 356 19.46 -0.15 -15.49
C ASP A 356 19.11 1.28 -15.03
N VAL A 357 18.23 1.40 -14.02
CA VAL A 357 17.95 2.66 -13.31
C VAL A 357 18.74 2.69 -11.99
N PRO A 358 19.63 3.68 -11.78
CA PRO A 358 20.35 3.82 -10.53
C PRO A 358 19.40 3.99 -9.33
N LEU A 359 19.67 3.32 -8.21
CA LEU A 359 18.83 3.38 -7.00
C LEU A 359 18.67 4.79 -6.45
N THR A 360 19.68 5.66 -6.58
CA THR A 360 19.60 7.06 -6.16
C THR A 360 18.51 7.81 -6.92
N HIS A 361 18.45 7.62 -8.24
CA HIS A 361 17.43 8.23 -9.10
C HIS A 361 16.05 7.62 -8.84
N LEU A 362 15.98 6.30 -8.62
CA LEU A 362 14.73 5.63 -8.27
C LEU A 362 14.16 6.12 -6.94
N ARG A 363 15.01 6.28 -5.91
CA ARG A 363 14.61 6.84 -4.61
C ARG A 363 14.04 8.24 -4.79
N GLN A 364 14.75 9.12 -5.51
CA GLN A 364 14.29 10.48 -5.80
C GLN A 364 12.93 10.51 -6.52
N PHE A 365 12.74 9.62 -7.51
CA PHE A 365 11.48 9.52 -8.24
C PHE A 365 10.32 9.07 -7.33
N LEU A 366 10.55 8.07 -6.47
CA LEU A 366 9.53 7.53 -5.56
C LEU A 366 9.19 8.47 -4.41
N THR A 367 10.15 9.28 -3.95
CA THR A 367 9.93 10.30 -2.90
C THR A 367 9.37 11.62 -3.46
N GLY A 368 9.24 11.75 -4.78
CA GLY A 368 8.70 12.94 -5.43
C GLY A 368 7.27 13.26 -4.99
N HIS A 369 6.94 14.55 -4.91
CA HIS A 369 5.59 15.03 -4.62
C HIS A 369 5.02 15.77 -5.84
N PRO A 370 3.81 15.44 -6.34
CA PRO A 370 2.92 14.36 -5.89
C PRO A 370 3.51 12.95 -6.13
N PRO A 371 3.06 11.92 -5.38
CA PRO A 371 3.56 10.55 -5.55
C PRO A 371 3.38 10.08 -6.99
N PRO A 372 4.37 9.40 -7.58
CA PRO A 372 4.31 9.02 -8.98
C PRO A 372 3.15 8.06 -9.24
N LYS A 373 2.32 8.39 -10.24
CA LYS A 373 1.21 7.52 -10.66
C LYS A 373 1.76 6.20 -11.21
N GLY A 374 1.24 5.09 -10.69
CA GLY A 374 1.62 3.75 -11.13
C GLY A 374 2.88 3.18 -10.48
N ALA A 375 3.32 3.70 -9.33
CA ALA A 375 4.24 3.00 -8.45
C ALA A 375 3.49 2.46 -7.22
N THR A 376 3.76 1.22 -6.84
CA THR A 376 3.23 0.61 -5.61
C THR A 376 4.39 0.28 -4.68
N VAL A 377 4.39 0.92 -3.51
CA VAL A 377 5.41 0.73 -2.46
C VAL A 377 4.72 0.17 -1.22
N ALA A 378 5.29 -0.88 -0.65
CA ALA A 378 4.88 -1.45 0.62
C ALA A 378 5.91 -1.09 1.70
N THR A 379 5.47 -0.59 2.85
CA THR A 379 6.37 -0.14 3.92
C THR A 379 6.13 -0.97 5.17
N LEU A 380 7.19 -1.60 5.69
CA LEU A 380 7.14 -2.44 6.89
C LEU A 380 7.32 -1.57 8.13
N THR A 381 6.25 -1.35 8.88
CA THR A 381 6.25 -0.53 10.10
C THR A 381 5.73 -1.30 11.30
N LEU A 382 6.24 -0.97 12.48
CA LEU A 382 5.67 -1.42 13.74
C LEU A 382 4.48 -0.52 14.12
N GLU A 383 3.33 -1.10 14.47
CA GLU A 383 2.16 -0.32 14.90
C GLU A 383 1.61 -0.86 16.23
N PRO A 384 1.09 0.01 17.12
CA PRO A 384 0.40 -0.41 18.33
C PRO A 384 -0.93 -1.08 17.98
N CYS A 385 -1.20 -2.21 18.62
CA CYS A 385 -2.38 -3.05 18.47
C CYS A 385 -2.94 -3.38 19.86
N ILE A 386 -4.23 -3.12 20.06
CA ILE A 386 -4.90 -3.38 21.34
C ILE A 386 -5.49 -4.80 21.39
N LEU A 387 -5.64 -5.45 20.22
CA LEU A 387 -6.24 -6.78 20.13
C LEU A 387 -5.22 -7.91 20.31
N SER A 388 -5.36 -8.63 21.41
CA SER A 388 -4.95 -10.04 21.59
C SER A 388 -5.92 -11.03 20.91
N ALA A 389 -6.89 -10.56 20.11
CA ALA A 389 -8.00 -11.36 19.60
C ALA A 389 -7.65 -12.26 18.39
N TYR A 390 -6.37 -12.52 18.14
CA TYR A 390 -5.98 -13.65 17.31
C TYR A 390 -5.54 -14.77 18.25
N PRO A 391 -5.96 -16.02 18.03
CA PRO A 391 -5.26 -17.15 18.62
C PRO A 391 -3.81 -17.06 18.16
N LEU A 392 -2.95 -16.61 19.07
CA LEU A 392 -1.51 -16.82 19.01
C LEU A 392 -1.33 -18.30 18.67
N SER A 393 -0.71 -18.55 17.52
CA SER A 393 -0.04 -19.82 17.23
C SER A 393 -0.82 -21.07 17.65
N LEU A 394 -1.67 -21.59 16.76
CA LEU A 394 -1.68 -23.05 16.61
C LEU A 394 -0.32 -23.42 16.01
N THR A 395 0.73 -23.42 16.85
CA THR A 395 2.00 -24.11 16.58
C THR A 395 1.72 -25.61 16.59
N GLY A 396 0.96 -26.06 15.59
CA GLY A 396 1.07 -27.43 15.12
C GLY A 396 2.39 -27.53 14.36
N PRO A 397 3.26 -28.49 14.69
CA PRO A 397 4.46 -28.73 13.89
C PRO A 397 3.98 -29.29 12.54
N TYR A 398 4.28 -28.56 11.45
CA TYR A 398 4.07 -28.99 10.06
C TYR A 398 2.60 -29.17 9.62
N GLY A 399 1.89 -28.05 9.40
CA GLY A 399 0.60 -28.04 8.72
C GLY A 399 0.67 -27.32 7.38
N ALA A 400 0.51 -28.08 6.29
CA ALA A 400 0.32 -27.70 4.87
C ALA A 400 1.22 -26.57 4.32
N HIS A 401 2.22 -26.97 3.52
CA HIS A 401 3.07 -26.06 2.74
C HIS A 401 2.21 -25.06 1.94
N THR A 402 2.34 -23.77 2.24
CA THR A 402 1.97 -22.72 1.29
C THR A 402 3.04 -22.68 0.20
N ASP A 403 2.67 -22.80 -1.08
CA ASP A 403 3.61 -22.72 -2.22
C ASP A 403 4.25 -21.32 -2.41
N ARG A 404 3.93 -20.36 -1.52
CA ARG A 404 4.39 -18.97 -1.54
C ARG A 404 5.09 -18.60 -0.24
N PRO A 405 6.11 -17.72 -0.29
CA PRO A 405 6.78 -17.15 -1.48
C PRO A 405 7.53 -18.17 -2.34
N THR A 406 7.57 -17.94 -3.66
CA THR A 406 8.29 -18.80 -4.62
C THR A 406 9.67 -18.26 -5.01
N PHE A 407 10.72 -18.80 -4.41
CA PHE A 407 12.11 -18.42 -4.69
C PHE A 407 12.68 -19.06 -5.96
N SER A 408 12.60 -18.36 -7.09
CA SER A 408 13.05 -18.87 -8.40
C SER A 408 14.55 -18.66 -8.70
N PHE A 409 15.19 -17.68 -8.05
CA PHE A 409 16.56 -17.23 -8.40
C PHE A 409 17.57 -17.44 -7.27
N ALA A 410 17.19 -17.12 -6.04
CA ALA A 410 18.02 -17.26 -4.86
C ALA A 410 17.15 -17.63 -3.66
N GLN A 411 17.68 -18.41 -2.72
CA GLN A 411 17.02 -18.62 -1.44
C GLN A 411 17.50 -17.55 -0.44
N PRO A 412 16.61 -16.94 0.35
CA PRO A 412 17.02 -16.05 1.41
C PRO A 412 17.77 -16.87 2.48
N ASP A 413 18.93 -16.37 2.91
CA ASP A 413 19.77 -17.04 3.92
C ASP A 413 19.09 -17.13 5.30
N ASP A 414 18.04 -16.36 5.56
CA ASP A 414 17.47 -16.19 6.89
C ASP A 414 15.93 -16.32 6.94
N LYS A 415 15.44 -17.29 7.73
CA LYS A 415 14.08 -17.29 8.30
C LYS A 415 14.04 -16.36 9.52
N ARG A 416 14.47 -15.10 9.37
CA ARG A 416 14.46 -14.14 10.47
C ARG A 416 13.03 -13.82 10.87
N ILE A 417 12.72 -14.15 12.12
CA ILE A 417 11.50 -13.76 12.80
C ILE A 417 11.74 -12.35 13.32
N PHE A 418 10.79 -11.44 13.08
CA PHE A 418 10.90 -10.09 13.61
C PHE A 418 10.83 -10.09 15.14
N PRO A 419 11.42 -9.10 15.83
CA PRO A 419 11.25 -8.95 17.28
C PRO A 419 9.76 -8.95 17.65
N GLN A 420 9.37 -9.83 18.58
CA GLN A 420 8.01 -9.94 19.09
C GLN A 420 8.00 -9.56 20.56
N ILE A 421 7.13 -8.61 20.90
CA ILE A 421 6.76 -8.33 22.28
C ILE A 421 5.80 -9.44 22.69
N HIS A 422 6.21 -10.29 23.63
CA HIS A 422 5.35 -11.38 24.08
C HIS A 422 4.43 -10.81 25.16
N PRO A 423 3.10 -10.75 24.94
CA PRO A 423 2.20 -10.47 26.05
C PRO A 423 2.35 -11.60 27.05
N GLN A 424 3.03 -11.36 28.16
CA GLN A 424 3.13 -12.32 29.24
C GLN A 424 1.70 -12.67 29.68
N GLU A 425 1.42 -13.97 29.85
CA GLU A 425 0.14 -14.53 30.33
C GLU A 425 -0.15 -14.15 31.81
N GLN A 426 0.08 -12.89 32.20
CA GLN A 426 -0.30 -12.39 33.50
C GLN A 426 -1.69 -11.77 33.44
N VAL A 427 -2.62 -12.55 33.98
CA VAL A 427 -4.01 -12.27 34.31
C VAL A 427 -4.12 -11.03 35.21
N VAL A 428 -3.91 -9.81 34.71
CA VAL A 428 -4.43 -8.58 35.33
C VAL A 428 -4.73 -7.54 34.24
N ALA A 429 -5.94 -6.98 34.29
CA ALA A 429 -6.53 -6.05 33.35
C ALA A 429 -5.86 -4.65 33.31
N SER A 430 -4.60 -4.56 32.89
CA SER A 430 -4.03 -3.32 32.35
C SER A 430 -3.91 -3.47 30.83
N ALA A 431 -4.44 -2.50 30.10
CA ALA A 431 -4.33 -2.41 28.65
C ALA A 431 -2.86 -2.21 28.25
N HIS A 432 -2.09 -3.30 28.18
CA HIS A 432 -0.74 -3.25 27.63
C HIS A 432 -0.85 -3.09 26.12
N GLU A 433 -0.31 -1.99 25.61
CA GLU A 433 -0.12 -1.76 24.17
C GLU A 433 0.71 -2.93 23.62
N THR A 434 0.07 -3.83 22.87
CA THR A 434 0.79 -4.86 22.12
C THR A 434 1.26 -4.22 20.81
N TYR A 435 2.43 -4.59 20.29
CA TYR A 435 2.89 -4.06 19.00
C TYR A 435 2.94 -5.18 17.97
N ALA A 436 2.58 -4.86 16.72
CA ALA A 436 2.59 -5.81 15.62
C ALA A 436 3.27 -5.20 14.40
N TRP A 437 4.05 -6.01 13.69
CA TRP A 437 4.63 -5.63 12.41
C TRP A 437 3.55 -5.64 11.34
N THR A 438 3.45 -4.54 10.62
CA THR A 438 2.43 -4.31 9.61
C THR A 438 3.09 -3.83 8.32
N LEU A 439 2.72 -4.46 7.21
CA LEU A 439 3.07 -4.06 5.86
C LEU A 439 2.00 -3.11 5.33
N ASP A 440 2.34 -1.84 5.20
CA ASP A 440 1.46 -0.76 4.76
C ASP A 440 1.64 -0.44 3.27
N PHE A 441 0.54 -0.54 2.50
CA PHE A 441 0.47 -0.20 1.08
C PHE A 441 -0.06 1.21 0.82
N THR A 442 -0.48 1.94 1.85
CA THR A 442 -1.03 3.30 1.74
C THR A 442 0.06 4.37 1.78
N SER A 443 1.32 4.01 2.03
CA SER A 443 2.41 4.96 2.29
C SER A 443 2.05 5.95 3.41
N SER A 444 1.58 5.43 4.54
CA SER A 444 1.07 6.19 5.69
C SER A 444 -0.13 7.07 5.36
N GLY A 445 -1.08 6.56 4.56
CA GLY A 445 -2.30 7.25 4.17
C GLY A 445 -2.17 8.24 3.01
N LYS A 446 -1.03 8.30 2.32
CA LYS A 446 -0.83 9.14 1.13
C LYS A 446 -1.53 8.59 -0.12
N SER A 447 -1.78 7.29 -0.14
CA SER A 447 -2.45 6.58 -1.22
C SER A 447 -3.59 5.73 -0.66
N PRO A 448 -4.66 5.49 -1.43
CA PRO A 448 -5.82 4.74 -0.95
C PRO A 448 -5.55 3.25 -0.73
N GLY A 449 -4.35 2.73 -1.04
CA GLY A 449 -4.05 1.30 -1.02
C GLY A 449 -4.27 0.63 -2.37
N VAL A 450 -4.28 -0.70 -2.38
CA VAL A 450 -4.35 -1.52 -3.61
C VAL A 450 -5.69 -2.24 -3.70
N VAL A 451 -6.38 -2.13 -4.84
CA VAL A 451 -7.60 -2.91 -5.10
C VAL A 451 -7.23 -4.37 -5.40
N ILE A 452 -7.83 -5.30 -4.65
CA ILE A 452 -7.55 -6.74 -4.69
C ILE A 452 -8.84 -7.53 -4.86
N SER A 453 -8.79 -8.59 -5.68
CA SER A 453 -9.89 -9.54 -5.83
C SER A 453 -10.04 -10.46 -4.61
N GLN A 454 -11.23 -11.00 -4.39
CA GLN A 454 -11.46 -11.97 -3.32
C GLN A 454 -10.52 -13.18 -3.38
N SER A 455 -10.29 -13.72 -4.58
CA SER A 455 -9.41 -14.86 -4.81
C SER A 455 -7.97 -14.58 -4.33
N ARG A 456 -7.45 -13.38 -4.59
CA ARG A 456 -6.12 -12.94 -4.14
C ARG A 456 -6.08 -12.59 -2.66
N MET A 457 -7.16 -12.03 -2.12
CA MET A 457 -7.26 -11.78 -0.67
C MET A 457 -7.20 -13.10 0.13
N ARG A 458 -7.87 -14.16 -0.33
CA ARG A 458 -7.75 -15.49 0.27
C ARG A 458 -6.34 -16.08 0.16
N GLN A 459 -5.58 -15.75 -0.88
CA GLN A 459 -4.18 -16.17 -0.99
C GLN A 459 -3.30 -15.47 0.05
N ILE A 460 -3.51 -14.16 0.27
CA ILE A 460 -2.84 -13.41 1.35
C ILE A 460 -3.17 -14.04 2.71
N GLU A 461 -4.44 -14.35 2.95
CA GLU A 461 -4.88 -15.03 4.18
C GLU A 461 -4.15 -16.37 4.39
N ARG A 462 -3.99 -17.19 3.34
CA ARG A 462 -3.25 -18.46 3.43
C ARG A 462 -1.77 -18.25 3.77
N VAL A 463 -1.13 -17.22 3.21
CA VAL A 463 0.27 -16.88 3.52
C VAL A 463 0.42 -16.50 4.99
N LEU A 464 -0.50 -15.68 5.51
CA LEU A 464 -0.46 -15.19 6.90
C LEU A 464 -0.94 -16.24 7.92
N TYR A 465 -1.87 -17.10 7.52
CA TYR A 465 -2.52 -18.10 8.38
C TYR A 465 -2.61 -19.49 7.71
N PRO A 466 -1.49 -20.20 7.52
CA PRO A 466 -1.50 -21.52 6.86
C PRO A 466 -2.42 -22.54 7.55
N ALA A 467 -2.48 -22.51 8.89
CA ALA A 467 -3.29 -23.43 9.69
C ALA A 467 -4.80 -23.14 9.66
N ALA A 468 -5.22 -21.91 9.30
CA ALA A 468 -6.64 -21.58 9.18
C ALA A 468 -7.27 -22.17 7.91
N SER A 469 -6.46 -22.55 6.92
CA SER A 469 -6.93 -23.01 5.60
C SER A 469 -7.37 -24.47 5.54
N VAL A 470 -7.03 -25.31 6.52
CA VAL A 470 -7.14 -26.78 6.37
C VAL A 470 -8.44 -27.37 6.94
N ASP A 471 -9.16 -26.69 7.85
CA ASP A 471 -10.31 -27.31 8.53
C ASP A 471 -11.63 -26.50 8.57
N SER A 472 -11.75 -25.35 7.90
CA SER A 472 -13.03 -24.60 7.85
C SER A 472 -13.68 -24.63 6.46
N MET A 473 -13.86 -25.83 5.88
CA MET A 473 -14.90 -25.97 4.87
C MET A 473 -16.26 -25.83 5.56
N SER A 474 -16.89 -24.69 5.30
CA SER A 474 -18.35 -24.48 5.15
C SER A 474 -19.23 -23.88 6.26
N ASP A 475 -18.88 -23.82 7.56
CA ASP A 475 -19.91 -23.35 8.54
C ASP A 475 -19.46 -22.44 9.70
N ILE A 476 -18.17 -22.09 9.82
CA ILE A 476 -17.74 -21.08 10.81
C ILE A 476 -16.91 -20.03 10.08
N GLY A 477 -17.59 -18.97 9.62
CA GLY A 477 -16.97 -17.82 8.99
C GLY A 477 -16.12 -17.01 9.97
N LEU A 478 -14.90 -17.45 10.24
CA LEU A 478 -13.93 -16.68 11.01
C LEU A 478 -13.53 -15.38 10.28
N ILE A 479 -13.63 -15.37 8.95
CA ILE A 479 -13.53 -14.19 8.09
C ILE A 479 -14.63 -14.30 7.04
N SER A 480 -15.89 -14.12 7.47
CA SER A 480 -16.97 -13.89 6.49
C SER A 480 -16.70 -12.54 5.84
N PHE A 481 -16.06 -12.55 4.67
CA PHE A 481 -15.98 -11.39 3.79
C PHE A 481 -17.43 -10.94 3.55
N GLY A 482 -17.85 -9.92 4.30
CA GLY A 482 -19.25 -9.69 4.60
C GLY A 482 -20.13 -9.72 3.37
N THR A 483 -21.11 -10.62 3.37
CA THR A 483 -22.26 -10.63 2.44
C THR A 483 -23.14 -9.36 2.56
N GLY A 484 -22.74 -8.38 3.38
CA GLY A 484 -23.44 -7.14 3.65
C GLY A 484 -23.08 -5.96 2.74
N SER A 485 -22.03 -6.05 1.91
CA SER A 485 -21.82 -5.08 0.83
C SER A 485 -22.35 -5.66 -0.47
N ARG A 486 -23.63 -5.42 -0.75
CA ARG A 486 -24.16 -5.61 -2.10
C ARG A 486 -23.38 -4.71 -3.07
N ASP A 487 -22.82 -5.35 -4.10
CA ASP A 487 -22.66 -4.83 -5.46
C ASP A 487 -21.50 -3.85 -5.76
N ARG A 488 -20.24 -4.21 -5.47
CA ARG A 488 -19.09 -3.68 -6.24
C ARG A 488 -18.08 -4.78 -6.57
N ASP A 489 -17.97 -5.12 -7.84
CA ASP A 489 -16.93 -6.00 -8.35
C ASP A 489 -15.56 -5.32 -8.15
N TRP A 490 -14.48 -6.10 -8.00
CA TRP A 490 -13.15 -5.49 -7.83
C TRP A 490 -12.73 -4.63 -9.04
N VAL A 491 -13.21 -4.99 -10.24
CA VAL A 491 -13.04 -4.19 -11.45
C VAL A 491 -13.78 -2.86 -11.33
N ASP A 492 -14.99 -2.86 -10.79
CA ASP A 492 -15.76 -1.63 -10.57
C ASP A 492 -15.08 -0.72 -9.54
N MET A 493 -14.50 -1.31 -8.50
CA MET A 493 -13.73 -0.58 -7.49
C MET A 493 -12.47 0.03 -8.09
N LEU A 494 -11.77 -0.69 -8.98
CA LEU A 494 -10.56 -0.21 -9.66
C LEU A 494 -10.87 0.90 -10.68
N LEU A 495 -11.93 0.73 -11.46
CA LEU A 495 -12.31 1.63 -12.54
C LEU A 495 -13.27 2.75 -12.09
N ALA A 496 -13.61 2.81 -10.80
CA ALA A 496 -14.63 3.67 -10.23
C ALA A 496 -14.46 5.13 -10.71
N MET A 497 -15.29 5.48 -11.70
CA MET A 497 -15.44 6.85 -12.18
C MET A 497 -16.08 7.68 -11.06
N PRO A 498 -15.46 8.80 -10.63
CA PRO A 498 -15.97 9.60 -9.51
C PRO A 498 -17.34 10.26 -9.77
N GLU A 499 -17.91 10.16 -10.98
CA GLU A 499 -19.13 10.87 -11.37
C GLU A 499 -20.43 10.06 -11.30
N VAL A 500 -20.42 8.73 -11.11
CA VAL A 500 -21.68 7.98 -11.03
C VAL A 500 -22.22 8.01 -9.60
N SER A 501 -22.93 9.11 -9.32
CA SER A 501 -23.76 9.35 -8.15
C SER A 501 -24.54 8.11 -7.68
N GLN A 502 -24.50 7.94 -6.37
CA GLN A 502 -25.31 7.05 -5.51
C GLN A 502 -26.62 6.59 -6.16
N GLY A 503 -26.72 5.29 -6.49
CA GLY A 503 -28.00 4.62 -6.76
C GLY A 503 -28.12 3.81 -8.05
N ALA A 504 -27.15 3.87 -8.97
CA ALA A 504 -27.17 3.04 -10.17
C ALA A 504 -26.49 1.67 -9.92
N SER A 505 -27.21 0.58 -10.21
CA SER A 505 -26.67 -0.79 -10.23
C SER A 505 -25.38 -0.85 -11.06
N ALA A 506 -24.38 -1.57 -10.54
CA ALA A 506 -23.06 -1.72 -11.12
C ALA A 506 -23.08 -1.96 -12.65
N PRO A 507 -22.19 -1.31 -13.43
CA PRO A 507 -22.18 -1.48 -14.88
C PRO A 507 -21.69 -2.87 -15.25
N LYS A 508 -22.58 -3.73 -15.75
CA LYS A 508 -22.26 -5.12 -16.12
C LYS A 508 -21.25 -5.28 -17.27
N LYS A 509 -20.94 -4.21 -18.03
CA LYS A 509 -20.04 -4.24 -19.19
C LYS A 509 -19.31 -2.92 -19.35
N TYR A 510 -18.00 -3.00 -19.51
CA TYR A 510 -17.13 -1.87 -19.82
C TYR A 510 -16.71 -1.91 -21.28
N THR A 511 -16.67 -0.75 -21.93
CA THR A 511 -16.23 -0.62 -23.32
C THR A 511 -15.21 0.49 -23.47
N THR A 512 -14.20 0.27 -24.31
CA THR A 512 -13.24 1.31 -24.69
C THR A 512 -12.83 1.15 -26.14
N LEU A 513 -12.39 2.24 -26.76
CA LEU A 513 -11.88 2.27 -28.13
C LEU A 513 -10.36 2.40 -28.08
N TYR A 514 -9.65 1.30 -28.31
CA TYR A 514 -8.20 1.30 -28.36
C TYR A 514 -7.72 1.71 -29.76
N ARG A 515 -6.94 2.80 -29.83
CA ARG A 515 -6.28 3.25 -31.05
C ARG A 515 -4.78 2.97 -30.97
N SER A 516 -4.28 2.25 -31.97
CA SER A 516 -2.84 1.96 -32.07
C SER A 516 -2.06 3.27 -32.29
N PRO A 517 -0.99 3.55 -31.52
CA PRO A 517 -0.15 4.74 -31.73
C PRO A 517 0.49 4.80 -33.11
N SER A 518 0.72 3.64 -33.74
CA SER A 518 1.30 3.52 -35.08
C SER A 518 0.26 3.37 -36.19
N SER A 519 -1.04 3.42 -35.87
CA SER A 519 -2.15 3.18 -36.80
C SER A 519 -1.98 1.89 -37.64
N ALA A 520 -1.26 0.90 -37.10
CA ALA A 520 -0.88 -0.30 -37.84
C ALA A 520 -2.03 -1.27 -38.11
N HIS A 521 -3.11 -1.17 -37.34
CA HIS A 521 -4.35 -1.92 -37.48
C HIS A 521 -5.53 -0.96 -37.22
N PRO A 522 -6.75 -1.30 -37.67
CA PRO A 522 -7.95 -0.55 -37.32
C PRO A 522 -8.15 -0.43 -35.81
N PRO A 523 -8.88 0.60 -35.33
CA PRO A 523 -9.26 0.73 -33.93
C PRO A 523 -9.92 -0.55 -33.38
N LEU A 524 -9.55 -0.94 -32.16
CA LEU A 524 -10.13 -2.10 -31.48
C LEU A 524 -11.22 -1.63 -30.52
N ARG A 525 -12.42 -2.17 -30.66
CA ARG A 525 -13.53 -1.95 -29.72
C ARG A 525 -13.48 -3.03 -28.66
N LEU A 526 -12.83 -2.73 -27.54
CA LEU A 526 -12.64 -3.64 -26.42
C LEU A 526 -13.91 -3.68 -25.56
N ARG A 527 -14.41 -4.88 -25.26
CA ARG A 527 -15.56 -5.12 -24.38
C ARG A 527 -15.13 -6.01 -23.22
N LEU A 528 -15.02 -5.42 -22.03
CA LEU A 528 -14.65 -6.14 -20.82
C LEU A 528 -15.90 -6.63 -20.10
N THR A 529 -15.94 -7.94 -19.88
CA THR A 529 -16.90 -8.60 -18.98
C THR A 529 -16.19 -8.81 -17.64
N PRO A 530 -16.54 -8.04 -16.58
CA PRO A 530 -15.91 -8.20 -15.28
C PRO A 530 -16.23 -9.59 -14.69
N PRO A 531 -15.31 -10.18 -13.91
CA PRO A 531 -15.61 -11.40 -13.18
C PRO A 531 -16.52 -11.08 -11.99
N GLU A 532 -17.44 -12.00 -11.65
CA GLU A 532 -18.32 -11.89 -10.48
C GLU A 532 -17.53 -12.19 -9.18
N GLU A 533 -16.48 -11.40 -8.91
CA GLU A 533 -15.68 -11.48 -7.69
C GLU A 533 -15.70 -10.13 -6.94
N PRO A 534 -15.99 -10.14 -5.62
CA PRO A 534 -16.00 -8.91 -4.85
C PRO A 534 -14.59 -8.33 -4.71
N GLY A 535 -14.52 -6.99 -4.66
CA GLY A 535 -13.29 -6.24 -4.46
C GLY A 535 -13.03 -5.82 -3.02
N PHE A 536 -11.75 -5.74 -2.67
CA PHE A 536 -11.27 -5.24 -1.39
C PHE A 536 -10.16 -4.22 -1.63
N LEU A 537 -10.10 -3.21 -0.77
CA LEU A 537 -8.99 -2.27 -0.74
C LEU A 537 -7.98 -2.77 0.31
N LEU A 538 -6.84 -3.30 -0.13
CA LEU A 538 -5.75 -3.67 0.77
C LEU A 538 -4.97 -2.43 1.15
N GLU A 539 -5.06 -2.08 2.43
CA GLU A 539 -4.32 -0.95 3.00
C GLU A 539 -3.14 -1.46 3.83
N LYS A 540 -3.40 -2.38 4.77
CA LYS A 540 -2.39 -2.87 5.72
C LYS A 540 -2.49 -4.38 5.90
N ALA A 541 -1.36 -5.07 6.05
CA ALA A 541 -1.30 -6.51 6.34
C ALA A 541 -0.33 -6.82 7.48
N ARG A 542 -0.77 -7.56 8.51
CA ARG A 542 0.09 -7.92 9.65
C ARG A 542 1.00 -9.09 9.28
N VAL A 543 2.27 -8.99 9.64
CA VAL A 543 3.31 -9.97 9.31
C VAL A 543 4.17 -10.27 10.53
N LYS A 544 4.81 -11.44 10.57
CA LYS A 544 5.66 -11.90 11.69
C LYS A 544 7.10 -12.16 11.29
N ASN A 545 7.34 -12.40 10.00
CA ASN A 545 8.65 -12.75 9.48
C ASN A 545 8.77 -12.27 8.03
N MET A 546 9.99 -12.30 7.51
CA MET A 546 10.28 -11.87 6.14
C MET A 546 9.68 -12.80 5.08
N HIS A 547 9.44 -14.07 5.40
CA HIS A 547 8.80 -15.02 4.49
C HIS A 547 7.35 -14.64 4.18
N GLU A 548 6.59 -14.24 5.20
CA GLU A 548 5.23 -13.70 5.06
C GLU A 548 5.24 -12.39 4.26
N VAL A 549 6.20 -11.50 4.50
CA VAL A 549 6.37 -10.25 3.73
C VAL A 549 6.52 -10.55 2.24
N TRP A 550 7.45 -11.44 1.87
CA TRP A 550 7.65 -11.83 0.47
C TRP A 550 6.43 -12.50 -0.14
N GLY A 551 5.74 -13.37 0.61
CA GLY A 551 4.53 -14.05 0.14
C GLY A 551 3.38 -13.08 -0.14
N VAL A 552 3.17 -12.09 0.72
CA VAL A 552 2.16 -11.04 0.51
C VAL A 552 2.54 -10.16 -0.67
N ILE A 553 3.80 -9.72 -0.77
CA ILE A 553 4.28 -8.90 -1.89
C ILE A 553 4.10 -9.63 -3.23
N GLU A 554 4.35 -10.94 -3.30
CA GLU A 554 4.16 -11.73 -4.52
C GLU A 554 2.69 -11.70 -5.00
N VAL A 555 1.74 -11.86 -4.08
CA VAL A 555 0.30 -11.83 -4.42
C VAL A 555 -0.13 -10.42 -4.83
N VAL A 556 0.30 -9.39 -4.10
CA VAL A 556 -0.04 -7.99 -4.41
C VAL A 556 0.57 -7.57 -5.75
N LYS A 557 1.80 -7.98 -6.05
CA LYS A 557 2.44 -7.74 -7.35
C LYS A 557 1.62 -8.28 -8.52
N GLU A 558 1.15 -9.53 -8.42
CA GLU A 558 0.30 -10.15 -9.44
C GLU A 558 -1.00 -9.37 -9.67
N GLN A 559 -1.62 -8.89 -8.58
CA GLN A 559 -2.81 -8.05 -8.68
C GLN A 559 -2.49 -6.68 -9.29
N CYS A 560 -1.39 -6.04 -8.88
CA CYS A 560 -0.95 -4.76 -9.44
C CYS A 560 -0.69 -4.87 -10.95
N TRP A 561 -0.15 -5.99 -11.42
CA TRP A 561 0.03 -6.25 -12.85
C TRP A 561 -1.31 -6.24 -13.61
N ILE A 562 -2.34 -6.93 -13.12
CA ILE A 562 -3.68 -6.88 -13.74
C ILE A 562 -4.28 -5.47 -13.65
N ASN A 563 -4.15 -4.83 -12.48
CA ASN A 563 -4.68 -3.48 -12.28
C ASN A 563 -4.05 -2.49 -13.27
N ALA A 564 -2.74 -2.60 -13.51
CA ALA A 564 -2.02 -1.79 -14.49
C ALA A 564 -2.49 -2.05 -15.93
N LEU A 565 -2.77 -3.31 -16.28
CA LEU A 565 -3.34 -3.66 -17.59
C LEU A 565 -4.70 -3.01 -17.82
N LEU A 566 -5.60 -3.08 -16.84
CA LEU A 566 -6.93 -2.49 -16.95
C LEU A 566 -6.86 -0.95 -16.94
N THR A 567 -6.08 -0.34 -16.06
CA THR A 567 -5.97 1.13 -15.97
C THR A 567 -5.20 1.77 -17.13
N SER A 568 -4.61 0.97 -18.02
CA SER A 568 -3.93 1.48 -19.22
C SER A 568 -4.85 2.14 -20.26
N SER A 569 -6.17 1.90 -20.16
CA SER A 569 -7.18 2.47 -21.07
C SER A 569 -8.28 3.17 -20.30
N GLU A 570 -8.88 4.19 -20.94
CA GLU A 570 -10.03 4.89 -20.40
C GLU A 570 -11.31 4.09 -20.69
N TRP A 571 -11.85 3.43 -19.66
CA TRP A 571 -13.06 2.63 -19.77
C TRP A 571 -14.31 3.48 -19.65
N THR A 572 -15.29 3.22 -20.51
CA THR A 572 -16.63 3.80 -20.39
C THR A 572 -17.65 2.71 -20.09
N THR A 573 -18.67 3.04 -19.30
CA THR A 573 -19.75 2.10 -19.01
C THR A 573 -20.66 1.96 -20.23
N ALA A 574 -21.05 0.73 -20.59
CA ALA A 574 -21.89 0.48 -21.75
C ALA A 574 -23.23 1.23 -21.70
N ASN A 575 -23.71 1.59 -20.51
CA ASN A 575 -24.96 2.33 -20.29
C ASN A 575 -24.81 3.85 -20.57
N SER A 576 -23.61 4.41 -20.46
CA SER A 576 -23.33 5.83 -20.74
C SER A 576 -23.15 6.11 -22.24
N ALA A 577 -22.64 5.13 -22.98
CA ALA A 577 -22.45 5.24 -24.43
C ALA A 577 -23.77 5.43 -25.21
N ALA A 578 -24.92 5.03 -24.64
CA ALA A 578 -26.24 5.27 -25.22
C ALA A 578 -26.61 6.77 -25.29
N SER A 579 -25.94 7.63 -24.53
CA SER A 579 -26.21 9.07 -24.49
C SER A 579 -25.24 9.91 -25.33
N GLN A 580 -24.14 9.33 -25.82
CA GLN A 580 -23.12 10.05 -26.63
C GLN A 580 -22.90 9.47 -28.03
N SER A 581 -23.64 8.42 -28.43
CA SER A 581 -23.67 7.94 -29.82
C SER A 581 -25.00 8.25 -30.49
N GLN A 582 -25.29 9.56 -30.60
CA GLN A 582 -26.16 10.08 -31.65
C GLN A 582 -25.32 10.57 -32.85
N GLU A 583 -24.27 9.82 -33.17
CA GLU A 583 -23.58 9.79 -34.45
C GLU A 583 -23.10 8.34 -34.63
N THR A 584 -24.04 7.42 -34.84
CA THR A 584 -23.76 6.39 -35.84
C THR A 584 -23.38 7.15 -37.11
N PRO A 585 -22.16 7.01 -37.67
CA PRO A 585 -22.06 7.28 -39.10
C PRO A 585 -23.16 6.41 -39.70
N ALA A 586 -24.06 7.05 -40.44
CA ALA A 586 -25.07 6.37 -41.21
C ALA A 586 -24.40 5.13 -41.80
N ALA A 587 -25.01 3.95 -41.63
CA ALA A 587 -24.54 2.77 -42.33
C ALA A 587 -24.48 3.17 -43.80
N ASP A 588 -23.27 3.47 -44.29
CA ASP A 588 -23.08 3.81 -45.68
C ASP A 588 -23.69 2.65 -46.46
N PRO A 589 -24.55 2.92 -47.45
CA PRO A 589 -25.18 1.87 -48.22
C PRO A 589 -24.06 0.97 -48.74
N VAL A 590 -24.05 -0.30 -48.32
CA VAL A 590 -23.01 -1.29 -48.63
C VAL A 590 -22.76 -1.22 -50.14
N SER A 591 -21.67 -0.57 -50.53
CA SER A 591 -21.35 -0.38 -51.94
C SER A 591 -20.90 -1.72 -52.51
N GLU A 592 -21.13 -1.91 -53.81
CA GLU A 592 -20.68 -3.12 -54.52
C GLU A 592 -19.16 -3.31 -54.40
N GLU A 593 -18.41 -2.23 -54.22
CA GLU A 593 -16.97 -2.20 -53.94
C GLU A 593 -16.62 -2.81 -52.56
N VAL A 594 -17.43 -2.57 -51.53
CA VAL A 594 -17.27 -3.19 -50.20
C VAL A 594 -17.55 -4.69 -50.29
N LEU A 595 -18.57 -5.09 -51.05
CA LEU A 595 -18.88 -6.50 -51.29
C LEU A 595 -17.76 -7.20 -52.07
N GLU A 596 -17.21 -6.55 -53.09
CA GLU A 596 -16.08 -7.06 -53.87
C GLU A 596 -14.81 -7.16 -53.01
N ALA A 597 -14.54 -6.19 -52.13
CA ALA A 597 -13.44 -6.23 -51.17
C ALA A 597 -13.61 -7.33 -50.11
N LEU A 598 -14.83 -7.60 -49.66
CA LEU A 598 -15.13 -8.71 -48.75
C LEU A 598 -14.91 -10.07 -49.42
N LEU A 599 -15.33 -10.22 -50.68
CA LEU A 599 -15.14 -11.44 -51.47
C LEU A 599 -13.67 -11.66 -51.85
N LYS A 600 -12.90 -10.57 -52.05
CA LYS A 600 -11.45 -10.61 -52.32
C LYS A 600 -10.58 -10.72 -51.06
N GLY A 601 -11.16 -10.62 -49.86
CA GLY A 601 -10.41 -10.63 -48.59
C GLY A 601 -9.59 -9.36 -48.32
N THR A 602 -9.79 -8.28 -49.10
CA THR A 602 -9.07 -7.01 -48.99
C THR A 602 -9.79 -5.96 -48.14
N HIS A 603 -10.94 -6.31 -47.56
CA HIS A 603 -11.72 -5.39 -46.74
C HIS A 603 -11.07 -5.13 -45.37
N ILE A 604 -10.77 -3.87 -45.07
CA ILE A 604 -10.27 -3.41 -43.77
C ILE A 604 -11.46 -2.85 -42.99
N PRO A 605 -11.87 -3.46 -41.85
CA PRO A 605 -12.99 -2.97 -41.07
C PRO A 605 -12.67 -1.63 -40.40
N ASN A 606 -13.68 -0.78 -40.21
CA ASN A 606 -13.55 0.49 -39.48
C ASN A 606 -13.21 0.28 -38.00
N GLU A 607 -13.74 -0.79 -37.40
CA GLU A 607 -13.49 -1.19 -36.02
C GLU A 607 -13.45 -2.71 -35.90
N ILE A 608 -12.57 -3.24 -35.06
CA ILE A 608 -12.49 -4.68 -34.76
C ILE A 608 -13.08 -4.92 -33.36
N PRO A 609 -14.16 -5.70 -33.22
CA PRO A 609 -14.69 -6.04 -31.91
C PRO A 609 -13.77 -7.05 -31.21
N VAL A 610 -13.42 -6.78 -29.95
CA VAL A 610 -12.63 -7.68 -29.11
C VAL A 610 -13.35 -7.86 -27.78
N GLU A 611 -13.60 -9.11 -27.38
CA GLU A 611 -14.16 -9.42 -26.06
C GLU A 611 -13.04 -9.81 -25.10
N LEU A 612 -13.09 -9.25 -23.89
CA LEU A 612 -12.13 -9.45 -22.82
C LEU A 612 -12.83 -10.09 -21.65
N PHE A 613 -12.28 -11.19 -21.15
CA PHE A 613 -12.79 -11.86 -19.97
C PHE A 613 -11.64 -12.47 -19.14
N PHE A 614 -11.90 -12.61 -17.85
CA PHE A 614 -11.05 -13.34 -16.94
C PHE A 614 -11.58 -14.78 -16.84
N PRO A 615 -10.76 -15.81 -17.08
CA PRO A 615 -11.20 -17.18 -16.92
C PRO A 615 -11.51 -17.45 -15.44
N SER A 616 -12.79 -17.64 -15.11
CA SER A 616 -13.21 -18.03 -13.77
C SER A 616 -12.88 -19.50 -13.53
N THR A 617 -12.19 -19.80 -12.42
CA THR A 617 -11.79 -21.16 -12.02
C THR A 617 -12.98 -22.11 -11.75
N SER A 618 -14.22 -21.63 -11.87
CA SER A 618 -15.46 -22.37 -11.59
C SER A 618 -16.22 -22.84 -12.83
N ASN A 619 -15.87 -22.41 -14.04
CA ASN A 619 -16.61 -22.75 -15.26
C ASN A 619 -15.77 -23.56 -16.25
N SER A 620 -15.45 -24.80 -15.89
CA SER A 620 -14.94 -25.83 -16.82
C SER A 620 -16.05 -26.39 -17.74
N ASN A 621 -16.88 -25.52 -18.32
CA ASN A 621 -17.91 -25.91 -19.29
C ASN A 621 -17.42 -25.85 -20.75
N PHE A 622 -16.15 -25.47 -20.97
CA PHE A 622 -15.49 -25.65 -22.25
C PHE A 622 -14.49 -26.80 -22.13
N PRO A 623 -14.65 -27.88 -22.93
CA PRO A 623 -13.68 -28.97 -22.92
C PRO A 623 -12.37 -28.43 -23.50
N SER A 624 -11.37 -28.28 -22.64
CA SER A 624 -9.98 -28.17 -23.10
C SER A 624 -9.67 -29.43 -23.91
N VAL A 625 -9.09 -29.24 -25.09
CA VAL A 625 -8.74 -30.31 -26.06
C VAL A 625 -7.63 -31.24 -25.53
N SER A 626 -7.28 -31.13 -24.25
CA SER A 626 -6.21 -31.90 -23.59
C SER A 626 -6.69 -33.15 -22.84
N GLU A 627 -8.00 -33.45 -22.78
CA GLU A 627 -8.56 -34.59 -22.03
C GLU A 627 -8.80 -35.88 -22.85
N LEU A 628 -7.96 -36.16 -23.85
CA LEU A 628 -7.93 -37.49 -24.47
C LEU A 628 -6.53 -38.08 -24.41
N GLY A 629 -6.08 -38.36 -23.19
CA GLY A 629 -4.85 -39.11 -22.91
C GLY A 629 -4.91 -39.77 -21.54
N PHE A 630 -5.26 -41.05 -21.53
CA PHE A 630 -5.14 -41.96 -20.38
C PHE A 630 -3.72 -41.89 -19.79
N ASP A 631 -3.57 -41.65 -18.48
CA ASP A 631 -3.36 -42.70 -17.45
C ASP A 631 -2.86 -42.13 -16.10
N ILE A 632 -3.35 -42.74 -15.01
CA ILE A 632 -2.71 -42.93 -13.68
C ILE A 632 -2.74 -41.81 -12.60
N SER A 633 -3.37 -42.22 -11.49
CA SER A 633 -3.16 -41.87 -10.06
C SER A 633 -3.91 -40.71 -9.42
N ASP A 634 -4.68 -41.09 -8.39
CA ASP A 634 -5.17 -40.29 -7.27
C ASP A 634 -4.06 -39.41 -6.66
N THR A 635 -3.98 -38.17 -7.14
CA THR A 635 -3.43 -37.06 -6.34
C THR A 635 -4.56 -36.06 -6.15
N VAL A 636 -4.83 -35.74 -4.88
CA VAL A 636 -5.59 -34.56 -4.43
C VAL A 636 -5.37 -33.42 -5.42
N PRO A 637 -6.41 -32.70 -5.89
CA PRO A 637 -6.19 -31.54 -6.73
C PRO A 637 -5.37 -30.55 -5.92
N THR A 638 -4.06 -30.53 -6.15
CA THR A 638 -3.25 -29.36 -5.87
C THR A 638 -3.98 -28.25 -6.60
N HIS A 639 -4.59 -27.33 -5.87
CA HIS A 639 -5.19 -26.14 -6.45
C HIS A 639 -4.05 -25.40 -7.14
N ASN A 640 -3.80 -25.79 -8.39
CA ASN A 640 -2.65 -25.38 -9.15
C ASN A 640 -2.69 -23.87 -9.24
N ARG A 641 -1.57 -23.28 -8.85
CA ARG A 641 -1.18 -21.88 -9.00
C ARG A 641 -1.54 -21.39 -10.40
N GLU A 642 -2.78 -20.95 -10.60
CA GLU A 642 -3.15 -20.30 -11.84
C GLU A 642 -2.66 -18.85 -11.75
N PRO A 643 -1.61 -18.48 -12.51
CA PRO A 643 -1.22 -17.08 -12.58
C PRO A 643 -2.39 -16.25 -13.10
N PRO A 644 -2.44 -14.95 -12.82
CA PRO A 644 -3.47 -14.12 -13.40
C PRO A 644 -3.41 -14.17 -14.94
N LYS A 645 -4.56 -14.40 -15.57
CA LYS A 645 -4.72 -14.51 -17.02
C LYS A 645 -5.80 -13.55 -17.50
N LEU A 646 -5.59 -12.98 -18.68
CA LEU A 646 -6.57 -12.18 -19.42
C LEU A 646 -6.72 -12.80 -20.81
N THR A 647 -7.93 -13.15 -21.18
CA THR A 647 -8.24 -13.70 -22.50
C THR A 647 -8.90 -12.65 -23.36
N MET A 648 -8.43 -12.54 -24.60
CA MET A 648 -9.00 -11.67 -25.64
C MET A 648 -9.49 -12.51 -26.80
N THR A 649 -10.75 -12.35 -27.21
CA THR A 649 -11.29 -13.02 -28.40
C THR A 649 -11.59 -12.01 -29.48
N LEU A 650 -11.15 -12.31 -30.70
CA LEU A 650 -11.38 -11.49 -31.89
C LEU A 650 -11.84 -12.34 -33.07
N PRO A 651 -12.64 -11.79 -34.01
CA PRO A 651 -13.00 -12.50 -35.23
C PRO A 651 -11.78 -12.71 -36.15
N GLU A 652 -11.67 -13.89 -36.77
CA GLU A 652 -10.67 -14.15 -37.80
C GLU A 652 -10.92 -13.27 -39.05
N ARG A 653 -9.84 -12.93 -39.78
CA ARG A 653 -9.94 -12.15 -41.00
C ARG A 653 -10.50 -13.02 -42.15
N PRO A 654 -11.47 -12.51 -42.94
CA PRO A 654 -11.96 -13.22 -44.13
C PRO A 654 -10.83 -13.59 -45.10
N PRO A 655 -10.89 -14.75 -45.77
CA PRO A 655 -12.05 -15.64 -45.93
C PRO A 655 -12.22 -16.70 -44.84
N LEU A 656 -11.36 -16.73 -43.82
CA LEU A 656 -11.45 -17.70 -42.73
C LEU A 656 -12.62 -17.36 -41.79
N THR A 657 -13.37 -18.38 -41.38
CA THR A 657 -14.47 -18.27 -40.42
C THR A 657 -14.05 -18.88 -39.09
N GLY A 658 -13.95 -18.05 -38.05
CA GLY A 658 -13.54 -18.49 -36.72
C GLY A 658 -13.30 -17.32 -35.76
N PHE A 659 -12.87 -17.64 -34.55
CA PHE A 659 -12.37 -16.69 -33.57
C PHE A 659 -10.92 -17.02 -33.26
N THR A 660 -10.10 -16.00 -33.14
CA THR A 660 -8.75 -16.09 -32.58
C THR A 660 -8.82 -15.71 -31.12
N GLU A 661 -8.15 -16.49 -30.29
CA GLU A 661 -8.02 -16.28 -28.86
C GLU A 661 -6.58 -15.87 -28.55
N VAL A 662 -6.39 -14.76 -27.84
CA VAL A 662 -5.10 -14.30 -27.35
C VAL A 662 -5.15 -14.34 -25.82
N ILE A 663 -4.36 -15.21 -25.22
CA ILE A 663 -4.30 -15.39 -23.77
C ILE A 663 -2.99 -14.75 -23.29
N VAL A 664 -3.12 -13.77 -22.39
CA VAL A 664 -1.98 -13.15 -21.71
C VAL A 664 -1.97 -13.62 -20.27
N SER A 665 -0.87 -14.22 -19.83
CA SER A 665 -0.72 -14.69 -18.46
C SER A 665 0.59 -14.20 -17.84
N TYR A 666 0.55 -13.89 -16.55
CA TYR A 666 1.76 -13.52 -15.81
C TYR A 666 2.60 -14.77 -15.51
N ASP A 667 3.89 -14.76 -15.82
CA ASP A 667 4.74 -15.93 -15.60
C ASP A 667 6.17 -15.50 -15.23
N GLN A 668 6.52 -15.67 -13.95
CA GLN A 668 7.82 -15.29 -13.40
C GLN A 668 8.99 -16.10 -13.99
N MET A 669 8.71 -17.31 -14.51
CA MET A 669 9.72 -18.20 -15.07
C MET A 669 10.13 -17.79 -16.48
N LYS A 670 9.26 -17.08 -17.21
CA LYS A 670 9.55 -16.56 -18.55
C LYS A 670 10.54 -15.41 -18.50
N VAL A 671 11.32 -15.28 -19.57
CA VAL A 671 12.38 -14.25 -19.70
C VAL A 671 11.81 -12.84 -19.50
N ASN A 672 10.64 -12.58 -20.06
CA ASN A 672 9.94 -11.28 -20.00
C ASN A 672 8.97 -11.15 -18.81
N GLY A 673 8.82 -12.19 -17.97
CA GLY A 673 7.86 -12.20 -16.85
C GLY A 673 6.39 -12.36 -17.27
N VAL A 674 6.12 -12.55 -18.57
CA VAL A 674 4.78 -12.68 -19.15
C VAL A 674 4.81 -13.77 -20.21
N LYS A 675 3.73 -14.53 -20.32
CA LYS A 675 3.50 -15.55 -21.33
C LYS A 675 2.30 -15.16 -22.19
N VAL A 676 2.49 -15.15 -23.51
CA VAL A 676 1.42 -14.91 -24.49
C VAL A 676 1.17 -16.18 -25.29
N GLU A 677 -0.08 -16.62 -25.32
CA GLU A 677 -0.53 -17.75 -26.14
C GLU A 677 -1.56 -17.25 -27.16
N VAL A 678 -1.46 -17.71 -28.40
CA VAL A 678 -2.42 -17.39 -29.47
C VAL A 678 -3.05 -18.68 -29.95
N GLY A 679 -4.33 -18.87 -29.65
CA GLY A 679 -5.16 -19.98 -30.09
C GLY A 679 -6.02 -19.59 -31.30
N GLY A 680 -6.18 -20.50 -32.26
CA GLY A 680 -7.00 -20.28 -33.46
C GLY A 680 -6.76 -21.35 -34.51
N ARG A 681 -7.59 -21.37 -35.58
CA ARG A 681 -7.37 -22.29 -36.72
C ARG A 681 -6.13 -21.93 -37.52
N MET A 682 -5.70 -20.66 -37.46
CA MET A 682 -4.34 -20.24 -37.76
C MET A 682 -3.42 -20.67 -36.61
N GLY A 683 -2.86 -21.89 -36.69
CA GLY A 683 -1.78 -22.30 -35.78
C GLY A 683 -0.60 -21.32 -35.83
N MET A 684 0.15 -21.23 -34.72
CA MET A 684 1.28 -20.29 -34.56
C MET A 684 2.37 -20.44 -35.64
N GLU A 685 2.54 -21.65 -36.19
CA GLU A 685 3.58 -21.94 -37.18
C GLU A 685 3.33 -21.31 -38.56
N GLY A 686 2.10 -20.84 -38.84
CA GLY A 686 1.75 -20.18 -40.10
C GLY A 686 1.76 -18.65 -40.03
N SER A 687 1.46 -18.03 -38.89
CA SER A 687 1.14 -16.59 -38.88
C SER A 687 2.35 -15.65 -39.06
N GLY A 688 3.59 -16.16 -39.03
CA GLY A 688 4.81 -15.34 -39.08
C GLY A 688 4.96 -14.38 -37.89
N ILE A 689 4.15 -14.56 -36.84
CA ILE A 689 4.17 -13.73 -35.64
C ILE A 689 5.14 -14.32 -34.63
N ASP A 690 6.17 -13.54 -34.30
CA ASP A 690 7.10 -13.90 -33.24
C ASP A 690 6.47 -13.67 -31.86
N ILE A 691 6.39 -14.73 -31.06
CA ILE A 691 5.83 -14.74 -29.70
C ILE A 691 6.66 -13.85 -28.78
N GLU A 692 7.98 -13.87 -28.95
CA GLU A 692 8.88 -13.09 -28.10
C GLU A 692 8.62 -11.59 -28.28
N VAL A 693 8.28 -11.17 -29.51
CA VAL A 693 7.88 -9.79 -29.82
C VAL A 693 6.54 -9.45 -29.18
N LEU A 694 5.57 -10.38 -29.15
CA LEU A 694 4.29 -10.15 -28.47
C LEU A 694 4.45 -10.07 -26.94
N GLU A 695 5.27 -10.93 -26.35
CA GLU A 695 5.61 -10.89 -24.92
C GLU A 695 6.31 -9.57 -24.57
N GLU A 696 7.24 -9.10 -25.39
CA GLU A 696 7.90 -7.80 -25.22
C GLU A 696 6.90 -6.63 -25.31
N VAL A 697 6.01 -6.64 -26.30
CA VAL A 697 4.95 -5.61 -26.41
C VAL A 697 4.05 -5.63 -25.18
N CYS A 698 3.71 -6.81 -24.67
CA CYS A 698 2.91 -6.96 -23.46
C CYS A 698 3.63 -6.37 -22.23
N ARG A 699 4.91 -6.73 -22.04
CA ARG A 699 5.77 -6.21 -20.97
C ARG A 699 5.81 -4.67 -20.95
N ARG A 700 5.85 -4.05 -22.13
CA ARG A 700 5.88 -2.58 -22.29
C ARG A 700 4.51 -1.90 -22.17
N GLY A 701 3.46 -2.62 -21.76
CA GLY A 701 2.11 -2.07 -21.54
C GLY A 701 1.23 -2.06 -22.79
N GLY A 702 1.64 -2.72 -23.88
CA GLY A 702 0.88 -2.81 -25.13
C GLY A 702 -0.09 -3.99 -25.19
N ALA A 703 -0.43 -4.61 -24.05
CA ALA A 703 -1.21 -5.85 -23.99
C ALA A 703 -2.58 -5.76 -24.69
N LEU A 704 -3.34 -4.69 -24.44
CA LEU A 704 -4.66 -4.49 -25.03
C LEU A 704 -4.64 -4.27 -26.56
N GLY A 705 -3.46 -4.00 -27.13
CA GLY A 705 -3.23 -3.89 -28.57
C GLY A 705 -2.79 -5.19 -29.24
N LEU A 706 -2.56 -6.28 -28.49
CA LEU A 706 -2.07 -7.54 -29.04
C LEU A 706 -3.03 -8.15 -30.05
N ALA A 707 -4.35 -8.10 -29.78
CA ALA A 707 -5.39 -8.57 -30.70
C ALA A 707 -5.26 -7.93 -32.09
N GLY A 708 -5.01 -6.62 -32.16
CA GLY A 708 -4.81 -5.90 -33.43
C GLY A 708 -3.52 -6.28 -34.15
N ARG A 709 -2.45 -6.60 -33.42
CA ARG A 709 -1.19 -7.09 -33.99
C ARG A 709 -1.33 -8.50 -34.56
N VAL A 710 -2.05 -9.38 -33.86
CA VAL A 710 -2.37 -10.72 -34.34
C VAL A 710 -3.24 -10.65 -35.58
N TRP A 711 -4.25 -9.77 -35.57
CA TRP A 711 -5.08 -9.50 -36.75
C TRP A 711 -4.26 -9.02 -37.95
N LYS A 712 -3.28 -8.12 -37.74
CA LYS A 712 -2.39 -7.66 -38.82
C LYS A 712 -1.47 -8.77 -39.33
N GLY A 713 -0.87 -9.57 -38.44
CA GLY A 713 0.06 -10.64 -38.83
C GLY A 713 -0.58 -11.69 -39.74
N SER A 714 -1.91 -11.85 -39.67
CA SER A 714 -2.66 -12.72 -40.57
C SER A 714 -2.62 -12.29 -42.06
N ASP A 715 -2.25 -11.04 -42.37
CA ASP A 715 -2.20 -10.49 -43.75
C ASP A 715 -0.99 -10.99 -44.55
N THR A 716 0.12 -11.28 -43.87
CA THR A 716 1.41 -11.63 -44.48
C THR A 716 1.44 -13.01 -45.17
N MET A 717 0.34 -13.76 -45.15
CA MET A 717 0.23 -15.09 -45.76
C MET A 717 -0.58 -15.13 -47.07
N VAL A 718 -1.19 -14.03 -47.52
CA VAL A 718 -1.88 -13.99 -48.82
C VAL A 718 -0.90 -13.52 -49.90
N ILE A 719 0.05 -14.38 -50.27
CA ILE A 719 0.75 -14.33 -51.57
C ILE A 719 0.82 -15.73 -52.14
#